data_AF-A0A5P2HGE4-F1
#
_entry.id   AF-A0A5P2HGE4-F1
#
_cell.length_a   1.000
_cell.length_b   1.000
_cell.length_c   1.000
_cell.angle_alpha   90.00
_cell.angle_beta   90.00
_cell.angle_gamma   90.00
#
_symmetry.space_group_name_H-M   'P 1'
#
loop_
_entity.id
_entity.type
_entity.pdbx_description
1 polymer ?
#
loop_
_entity_poly.entity_id
_entity_poly.type
_entity_poly.pdbx_seq_one_letter_code
_entity_poly.pdbx_strand_id
1 'polypeptide(L)'
;MLALATVALTACGGDGDGGANASPSTGNNGGGSTPGQTVTVKPLAGGTTYVGAVSFGDTLSVTLDQPAAGQLTVRFLDSRVGLAGSLVGQYGLDAASGTYRVSGLTASADAPAALATAASAITFTFTIDEGVLSGALGKVPNVRLADGTLLQGYISAANRGAQLSEIAGTYAFLRQTGASASAGQLDIAADGSVRVCAGQGFAADCAGGQIGSLTADADQTRYPGAYTLTLAGAKVGRVFAGRQTGQVALFVDEPGTGAGNTAGNWIVRTAQALPATAIDGDWVCAEPELDAADALTGRTRRNIVSVSGNTLAADNVPVDVPLTYNTVAGVKANGLIGGTWQTTVAGQAATASLTLLPVSAKLAYQVRQEPGSKHLLPAVCAPLPAPAPIATYVNAKAGDNLLVTLRDLRPTQPAIGRDQIYYKLGRYAKDPVKNFDDACENNGQNKSDKNLNLTTARIDNLSSFGCTQVVGNKPQDMKTLVVGPYGEPYLTDGHHAFTTMTEAPTGGPQSKAYVKVQDNLMNLNRATFFRTLRERRLVWLKDPDNRPIYPADLPRALGLANGLGNDPYRSLVYFTRDIGYSQLSDATEFTEFYWGDWLRKVVDLKTVNLDDTTSYLAAVRKAAEAMVALAPDAPVSNGKTAAQLGRLDAFVESEFTKLSQPVTASSPGKLPYAVDYRLGLKK
;
A
#
# COMPACT_ATOMS: atom_id res chain seq x y z
N MET A 1 -35.61 -15.72 -33.09
CA MET A 1 -34.18 -15.81 -32.75
C MET A 1 -33.70 -14.43 -32.33
N LEU A 2 -33.49 -14.24 -31.02
CA LEU A 2 -32.42 -13.44 -30.40
C LEU A 2 -32.69 -13.53 -28.89
N ALA A 3 -31.93 -14.39 -28.21
CA ALA A 3 -31.96 -14.53 -26.77
C ALA A 3 -31.00 -13.49 -26.17
N LEU A 4 -31.50 -12.56 -25.35
CA LEU A 4 -30.67 -11.69 -24.53
C LEU A 4 -30.32 -12.42 -23.22
N ALA A 5 -29.04 -12.72 -23.05
CA ALA A 5 -28.47 -13.23 -21.82
C ALA A 5 -28.35 -12.09 -20.79
N THR A 6 -29.03 -12.23 -19.66
CA THR A 6 -28.82 -11.44 -18.44
C THR A 6 -27.52 -11.88 -17.78
N VAL A 7 -26.49 -11.02 -17.80
CA VAL A 7 -25.27 -11.22 -17.01
C VAL A 7 -25.50 -10.63 -15.63
N ALA A 8 -26.05 -11.44 -14.72
CA ALA A 8 -25.93 -11.22 -13.29
C ALA A 8 -24.54 -11.72 -12.86
N LEU A 9 -23.76 -10.91 -12.13
CA LEU A 9 -22.61 -11.43 -11.37
C LEU A 9 -23.18 -12.43 -10.35
N THR A 10 -23.10 -13.71 -10.69
CA THR A 10 -23.66 -14.83 -9.90
C THR A 10 -22.53 -15.68 -9.36
N ALA A 11 -22.40 -15.70 -8.02
CA ALA A 11 -21.82 -16.81 -7.31
C ALA A 11 -22.93 -17.84 -7.07
N CYS A 12 -22.71 -19.08 -7.48
CA CYS A 12 -23.63 -20.20 -7.30
C CYS A 12 -23.64 -20.69 -5.85
N GLY A 13 -24.82 -21.05 -5.34
CA GLY A 13 -25.01 -21.76 -4.07
C GLY A 13 -26.49 -21.79 -3.68
N GLY A 14 -27.23 -22.78 -4.18
CA GLY A 14 -28.59 -23.08 -3.75
C GLY A 14 -28.58 -24.14 -2.66
N ASP A 15 -29.56 -24.08 -1.76
CA ASP A 15 -30.15 -25.25 -1.12
C ASP A 15 -31.60 -24.93 -0.72
N GLY A 16 -32.47 -25.91 -0.97
CA GLY A 16 -33.89 -25.87 -0.67
C GLY A 16 -34.28 -26.59 0.61
N ASP A 17 -35.60 -26.69 0.78
CA ASP A 17 -36.39 -27.37 1.82
C ASP A 17 -36.73 -26.51 3.05
N GLY A 18 -37.96 -26.47 3.56
CA GLY A 18 -39.18 -27.15 3.17
C GLY A 18 -40.36 -26.51 3.91
N GLY A 19 -41.57 -26.66 3.35
CA GLY A 19 -42.78 -26.03 3.87
C GLY A 19 -43.21 -26.61 5.22
N ALA A 20 -43.70 -25.74 6.10
CA ALA A 20 -44.62 -26.11 7.16
C ALA A 20 -45.61 -24.97 7.41
N ASN A 21 -46.89 -25.30 7.21
CA ASN A 21 -48.06 -24.49 7.52
C ASN A 21 -48.10 -24.09 9.01
N ALA A 22 -48.36 -22.82 9.30
CA ALA A 22 -49.07 -22.41 10.50
C ALA A 22 -49.93 -21.16 10.20
N SER A 23 -51.22 -21.28 10.49
CA SER A 23 -52.28 -20.28 10.32
C SER A 23 -52.16 -19.11 11.32
N PRO A 24 -52.86 -17.98 11.11
CA PRO A 24 -52.46 -16.67 11.58
C PRO A 24 -52.95 -16.36 13.00
N SER A 25 -52.09 -15.75 13.83
CA SER A 25 -52.53 -15.01 15.01
C SER A 25 -52.74 -13.55 14.64
N THR A 26 -53.99 -13.10 14.71
CA THR A 26 -54.41 -11.71 14.59
C THR A 26 -53.79 -10.85 15.68
N GLY A 27 -52.80 -10.03 15.32
CA GLY A 27 -52.22 -8.98 16.15
C GLY A 27 -52.18 -7.69 15.35
N ASN A 28 -53.27 -6.93 15.44
CA ASN A 28 -53.44 -5.64 14.78
C ASN A 28 -52.58 -4.57 15.46
N ASN A 29 -51.63 -3.97 14.73
CA ASN A 29 -51.29 -2.55 14.82
C ASN A 29 -50.49 -2.17 13.57
N GLY A 30 -51.22 -1.96 12.48
CA GLY A 30 -50.70 -1.29 11.29
C GLY A 30 -50.54 0.21 11.59
N GLY A 31 -49.29 0.65 11.67
CA GLY A 31 -48.93 2.04 11.43
C GLY A 31 -48.77 2.24 9.92
N GLY A 32 -49.89 2.48 9.23
CA GLY A 32 -49.85 2.97 7.86
C GLY A 32 -49.18 4.34 7.85
N SER A 33 -48.05 4.46 7.16
CA SER A 33 -47.39 5.74 6.92
C SER A 33 -48.29 6.59 6.01
N THR A 34 -48.88 7.63 6.57
CA THR A 34 -49.58 8.68 5.83
C THR A 34 -48.58 9.43 4.92
N PRO A 35 -48.90 9.73 3.66
CA PRO A 35 -48.08 10.62 2.83
C PRO A 35 -48.02 12.01 3.48
N GLY A 36 -46.81 12.52 3.75
CA GLY A 36 -46.61 13.90 4.21
C GLY A 36 -46.01 14.10 5.61
N GLN A 37 -45.40 13.08 6.23
CA GLN A 37 -44.67 13.31 7.49
C GLN A 37 -43.28 13.91 7.20
N THR A 38 -43.06 15.15 7.63
CA THR A 38 -41.77 15.84 7.52
C THR A 38 -40.72 15.12 8.38
N VAL A 39 -39.80 14.41 7.74
CA VAL A 39 -38.69 13.74 8.43
C VAL A 39 -37.62 14.77 8.77
N THR A 40 -37.56 15.19 10.03
CA THR A 40 -36.55 16.13 10.52
C THR A 40 -35.47 15.36 11.28
N VAL A 41 -34.21 15.50 10.85
CA VAL A 41 -33.04 15.01 11.60
C VAL A 41 -32.38 16.15 12.37
N LYS A 42 -31.69 15.82 13.46
CA LYS A 42 -30.88 16.81 14.19
C LYS A 42 -29.68 17.19 13.30
N PRO A 43 -29.47 18.47 12.94
CA PRO A 43 -28.30 18.85 12.14
C PRO A 43 -27.01 18.52 12.88
N LEU A 44 -26.06 17.89 12.20
CA LEU A 44 -24.66 17.95 12.61
C LEU A 44 -24.19 19.38 12.33
N ALA A 45 -23.76 20.12 13.34
CA ALA A 45 -23.37 21.53 13.20
C ALA A 45 -22.09 21.77 12.37
N GLY A 46 -21.59 20.75 11.66
CA GLY A 46 -20.18 20.67 11.30
C GLY A 46 -19.32 20.47 12.56
N GLY A 47 -18.05 20.13 12.37
CA GLY A 47 -17.10 19.97 13.47
C GLY A 47 -16.01 18.96 13.15
N THR A 48 -15.29 18.53 14.18
CA THR A 48 -14.15 17.62 14.03
C THR A 48 -14.55 16.14 14.12
N THR A 49 -15.82 15.83 14.41
CA THR A 49 -16.31 14.45 14.53
C THR A 49 -17.02 13.99 13.27
N TYR A 50 -16.48 12.96 12.63
CA TYR A 50 -17.04 12.27 11.49
C TYR A 50 -17.64 10.94 11.94
N VAL A 51 -18.85 10.62 11.51
CA VAL A 51 -19.53 9.36 11.84
C VAL A 51 -19.88 8.63 10.55
N GLY A 52 -19.66 7.32 10.52
CA GLY A 52 -20.00 6.51 9.37
C GLY A 52 -19.60 5.05 9.49
N ALA A 53 -19.45 4.40 8.34
CA ALA A 53 -19.28 2.96 8.24
C ALA A 53 -17.83 2.57 7.97
N VAL A 54 -17.48 1.36 8.40
CA VAL A 54 -16.31 0.60 7.95
C VAL A 54 -16.78 -0.58 7.13
N SER A 55 -16.11 -0.86 6.01
CA SER A 55 -16.55 -1.86 5.03
C SER A 55 -16.66 -3.30 5.55
N PHE A 56 -16.05 -3.63 6.70
CA PHE A 56 -16.21 -4.94 7.33
C PHE A 56 -17.39 -5.01 8.32
N GLY A 57 -18.27 -4.00 8.36
CA GLY A 57 -19.59 -4.11 8.99
C GLY A 57 -19.81 -3.35 10.29
N ASP A 58 -18.96 -2.37 10.60
CA ASP A 58 -19.01 -1.62 11.85
C ASP A 58 -19.32 -0.14 11.61
N THR A 59 -19.97 0.50 12.58
CA THR A 59 -20.18 1.95 12.62
C THR A 59 -19.18 2.57 13.60
N LEU A 60 -18.47 3.61 13.17
CA LEU A 60 -17.50 4.30 14.01
C LEU A 60 -17.63 5.82 13.94
N SER A 61 -17.02 6.50 14.91
CA SER A 61 -16.71 7.92 14.82
C SER A 61 -15.21 8.17 14.80
N VAL A 62 -14.76 9.12 13.97
CA VAL A 62 -13.41 9.68 14.01
C VAL A 62 -13.51 11.14 14.44
N THR A 63 -12.96 11.46 15.60
CA THR A 63 -12.87 12.83 16.10
C THR A 63 -11.45 13.35 15.97
N LEU A 64 -11.26 14.43 15.21
CA LEU A 64 -9.98 15.09 15.02
C LEU A 64 -9.70 16.11 16.13
N ASP A 65 -8.42 16.40 16.33
CA ASP A 65 -7.87 17.30 17.36
C ASP A 65 -8.37 16.98 18.78
N GLN A 66 -8.51 15.70 19.08
CA GLN A 66 -8.93 15.18 20.37
C GLN A 66 -8.16 13.90 20.73
N PRO A 67 -7.65 13.77 21.98
CA PRO A 67 -7.80 14.70 23.11
C PRO A 67 -6.93 15.96 23.05
N ALA A 68 -6.02 16.05 22.08
CA ALA A 68 -5.18 17.22 21.85
C ALA A 68 -5.04 17.51 20.35
N ALA A 69 -4.61 18.72 20.00
CA ALA A 69 -4.33 19.10 18.62
C ALA A 69 -3.32 18.14 17.97
N GLY A 70 -3.57 17.73 16.72
CA GLY A 70 -2.77 16.72 16.03
C GLY A 70 -3.03 15.27 16.44
N GLN A 71 -3.97 15.04 17.38
CA GLN A 71 -4.45 13.70 17.74
C GLN A 71 -5.84 13.43 17.18
N LEU A 72 -6.15 12.17 16.98
CA LEU A 72 -7.51 11.73 16.70
C LEU A 72 -7.94 10.63 17.65
N THR A 73 -9.26 10.54 17.80
CA THR A 73 -9.94 9.47 18.52
C THR A 73 -10.84 8.71 17.54
N VAL A 74 -10.58 7.42 17.35
CA VAL A 74 -11.49 6.49 16.66
C VAL A 74 -12.31 5.76 17.70
N ARG A 75 -13.65 5.82 17.64
CA ARG A 75 -14.54 5.12 18.58
C ARG A 75 -15.46 4.18 17.82
N PHE A 76 -15.51 2.92 18.25
CA PHE A 76 -16.43 1.92 17.69
C PHE A 76 -17.81 2.11 18.34
N LEU A 77 -18.81 2.49 17.55
CA LEU A 77 -20.15 2.84 18.05
C LEU A 77 -21.07 1.63 18.07
N ASP A 78 -21.12 0.90 16.95
CA ASP A 78 -21.79 -0.38 16.83
C ASP A 78 -20.83 -1.35 16.13
N SER A 79 -20.42 -2.42 16.82
CA SER A 79 -19.52 -3.42 16.25
C SER A 79 -20.18 -4.78 16.08
N ARG A 80 -20.01 -5.36 14.89
CA ARG A 80 -20.37 -6.75 14.59
C ARG A 80 -19.21 -7.69 14.86
N VAL A 81 -17.98 -7.20 14.86
CA VAL A 81 -16.78 -8.01 15.09
C VAL A 81 -16.25 -7.93 16.53
N GLY A 82 -17.05 -7.36 17.45
CA GLY A 82 -16.78 -7.35 18.88
C GLY A 82 -15.83 -6.24 19.34
N LEU A 83 -15.60 -5.22 18.51
CA LEU A 83 -14.85 -4.02 18.87
C LEU A 83 -15.67 -3.12 19.79
N ALA A 84 -15.01 -2.50 20.76
CA ALA A 84 -15.60 -1.52 21.66
C ALA A 84 -14.52 -0.55 22.13
N GLY A 85 -14.92 0.52 22.82
CA GLY A 85 -14.02 1.56 23.28
C GLY A 85 -13.48 2.42 22.14
N SER A 86 -12.30 2.98 22.35
CA SER A 86 -11.66 3.92 21.42
C SER A 86 -10.16 3.68 21.24
N LEU A 87 -9.65 4.15 20.10
CA LEU A 87 -8.22 4.26 19.81
C LEU A 87 -7.86 5.75 19.72
N VAL A 88 -6.77 6.13 20.39
CA VAL A 88 -6.20 7.48 20.31
C VAL A 88 -4.82 7.41 19.68
N GLY A 89 -4.55 8.25 18.69
CA GLY A 89 -3.25 8.31 18.01
C GLY A 89 -2.96 9.68 17.41
N GLN A 90 -1.72 9.87 16.97
CA GLN A 90 -1.31 11.09 16.24
C GLN A 90 -1.71 10.96 14.79
N TYR A 91 -2.04 12.07 14.13
CA TYR A 91 -2.19 12.11 12.68
C TYR A 91 -1.42 13.26 12.06
N GLY A 92 -0.82 13.01 10.90
CA GLY A 92 -0.05 14.00 10.16
C GLY A 92 -0.29 13.89 8.67
N LEU A 93 -0.27 15.03 7.96
CA LEU A 93 -0.37 15.06 6.52
C LEU A 93 0.93 14.56 5.90
N ASP A 94 0.86 13.49 5.12
CA ASP A 94 1.93 13.07 4.24
C ASP A 94 1.87 13.93 2.97
N ALA A 95 2.68 14.99 2.93
CA ALA A 95 2.73 15.93 1.81
C ALA A 95 3.03 15.25 0.46
N ALA A 96 3.67 14.08 0.46
CA ALA A 96 3.99 13.36 -0.76
C ALA A 96 2.78 12.65 -1.37
N SER A 97 1.81 12.24 -0.55
CA SER A 97 0.59 11.55 -0.99
C SER A 97 -0.67 12.42 -0.87
N GLY A 98 -0.61 13.54 -0.15
CA GLY A 98 -1.80 14.35 0.16
C GLY A 98 -2.77 13.65 1.11
N THR A 99 -2.35 12.56 1.77
CA THR A 99 -3.18 11.78 2.70
C THR A 99 -2.68 11.93 4.13
N TYR A 100 -3.59 11.89 5.10
CA TYR A 100 -3.23 11.82 6.51
C TYR A 100 -2.84 10.40 6.88
N ARG A 101 -1.76 10.25 7.64
CA ARG A 101 -1.33 8.99 8.24
C ARG A 101 -1.47 9.07 9.75
N VAL A 102 -1.94 7.98 10.34
CA VAL A 102 -2.12 7.85 11.78
C VAL A 102 -1.03 6.97 12.37
N SER A 103 -0.48 7.37 13.51
CA SER A 103 0.59 6.66 14.20
C SER A 103 0.37 6.64 15.71
N GLY A 104 1.01 5.70 16.39
CA GLY A 104 0.98 5.61 17.85
C GLY A 104 -0.43 5.36 18.43
N LEU A 105 -1.25 4.57 17.74
CA LEU A 105 -2.58 4.22 18.22
C LEU A 105 -2.49 3.44 19.53
N THR A 106 -3.27 3.87 20.52
CA THR A 106 -3.41 3.26 21.84
C THR A 106 -4.88 3.08 22.16
N ALA A 107 -5.25 1.97 22.78
CA ALA A 107 -6.64 1.69 23.12
C ALA A 107 -7.03 2.26 24.49
N SER A 108 -8.28 2.67 24.64
CA SER A 108 -8.86 3.06 25.92
C SER A 108 -9.04 1.85 26.85
N ALA A 109 -9.21 2.11 28.15
CA ALA A 109 -9.30 1.08 29.18
C ALA A 109 -10.51 0.13 29.03
N ASP A 110 -11.57 0.60 28.37
CA ASP A 110 -12.79 -0.15 28.06
C ASP A 110 -12.71 -0.93 26.74
N ALA A 111 -11.59 -0.84 26.01
CA ALA A 111 -11.38 -1.60 24.79
C ALA A 111 -11.10 -3.09 25.07
N PRO A 112 -11.57 -4.02 24.20
CA PRO A 112 -11.24 -5.43 24.32
C PRO A 112 -9.72 -5.68 24.30
N ALA A 113 -9.24 -6.68 25.05
CA ALA A 113 -7.82 -6.99 25.17
C ALA A 113 -7.11 -7.24 23.82
N ALA A 114 -7.81 -7.89 22.88
CA ALA A 114 -7.31 -8.11 21.52
C ALA A 114 -7.09 -6.79 20.77
N LEU A 115 -8.02 -5.83 20.90
CA LEU A 115 -7.88 -4.49 20.32
C LEU A 115 -6.73 -3.72 20.99
N ALA A 116 -6.63 -3.77 22.33
CA ALA A 116 -5.53 -3.13 23.05
C ALA A 116 -4.15 -3.67 22.64
N THR A 117 -4.04 -4.99 22.45
CA THR A 117 -2.81 -5.65 22.00
C THR A 117 -2.44 -5.28 20.57
N ALA A 118 -3.44 -5.16 19.69
CA ALA A 118 -3.23 -4.84 18.28
C ALA A 118 -3.08 -3.34 17.99
N ALA A 119 -3.40 -2.45 18.94
CA ALA A 119 -3.56 -1.02 18.71
C ALA A 119 -2.37 -0.38 17.97
N SER A 120 -1.14 -0.66 18.39
CA SER A 120 0.07 -0.10 17.78
C SER A 120 0.37 -0.65 16.38
N ALA A 121 -0.20 -1.79 16.02
CA ALA A 121 -0.05 -2.42 14.71
C ALA A 121 -1.13 -1.99 13.72
N ILE A 122 -2.23 -1.39 14.17
CA ILE A 122 -3.31 -0.91 13.30
C ILE A 122 -2.77 0.20 12.39
N THR A 123 -3.01 0.04 11.09
CA THR A 123 -2.70 1.06 10.09
C THR A 123 -3.95 1.84 9.77
N PHE A 124 -3.89 3.17 9.82
CA PHE A 124 -4.98 4.04 9.39
C PHE A 124 -4.44 5.20 8.56
N THR A 125 -4.99 5.37 7.36
CA THR A 125 -4.73 6.53 6.48
C THR A 125 -6.05 7.08 5.97
N PHE A 126 -6.18 8.39 5.83
CA PHE A 126 -7.42 9.00 5.37
C PHE A 126 -7.22 10.31 4.62
N THR A 127 -8.22 10.72 3.87
CA THR A 127 -8.39 12.06 3.31
C THR A 127 -9.59 12.73 3.94
N ILE A 128 -9.55 14.06 3.99
CA ILE A 128 -10.68 14.90 4.33
C ILE A 128 -11.03 15.69 3.08
N ASP A 129 -12.30 15.63 2.70
CA ASP A 129 -12.85 16.44 1.63
C ASP A 129 -14.13 17.14 2.10
N GLU A 130 -13.92 18.32 2.71
CA GLU A 130 -14.92 19.11 3.41
C GLU A 130 -15.65 18.32 4.51
N GLY A 131 -16.89 17.93 4.24
CA GLY A 131 -17.74 17.24 5.19
C GLY A 131 -17.60 15.71 5.19
N VAL A 132 -16.64 15.20 4.42
CA VAL A 132 -16.42 13.76 4.18
C VAL A 132 -15.02 13.37 4.64
N LEU A 133 -14.94 12.29 5.41
CA LEU A 133 -13.71 11.59 5.72
C LEU A 133 -13.76 10.23 5.04
N SER A 134 -12.67 9.87 4.35
CA SER A 134 -12.56 8.56 3.69
C SER A 134 -11.15 8.03 3.83
N GLY A 135 -11.01 6.75 4.15
CA GLY A 135 -9.70 6.20 4.48
C GLY A 135 -9.64 4.69 4.48
N ALA A 136 -8.45 4.14 4.67
CA ALA A 136 -8.20 2.71 4.76
C ALA A 136 -7.69 2.35 6.16
N LEU A 137 -8.26 1.29 6.72
CA LEU A 137 -7.96 0.75 8.03
C LEU A 137 -7.49 -0.71 7.86
N GLY A 138 -6.41 -1.08 8.53
CA GLY A 138 -5.83 -2.43 8.43
C GLY A 138 -5.30 -2.92 9.76
N LYS A 139 -5.12 -4.23 9.87
CA LYS A 139 -4.66 -4.98 11.05
C LYS A 139 -5.60 -4.83 12.26
N VAL A 140 -6.90 -4.68 12.02
CA VAL A 140 -7.91 -4.60 13.07
C VAL A 140 -8.28 -6.01 13.52
N PRO A 141 -8.23 -6.37 14.81
CA PRO A 141 -8.56 -7.73 15.22
C PRO A 141 -10.06 -8.02 15.10
N ASN A 142 -10.41 -9.23 14.64
CA ASN A 142 -11.76 -9.76 14.75
C ASN A 142 -11.97 -10.35 16.15
N VAL A 143 -12.43 -9.52 17.09
CA VAL A 143 -12.61 -9.90 18.50
C VAL A 143 -13.65 -11.01 18.66
N ARG A 144 -14.68 -11.04 17.80
CA ARG A 144 -15.74 -12.06 17.85
C ARG A 144 -15.23 -13.46 17.52
N LEU A 145 -14.35 -13.60 16.53
CA LEU A 145 -13.80 -14.91 16.15
C LEU A 145 -12.77 -15.42 17.15
N ALA A 146 -12.01 -14.50 17.78
CA ALA A 146 -10.98 -14.82 18.78
C ALA A 146 -9.92 -15.85 18.30
N ASP A 147 -9.71 -15.98 16.99
CA ASP A 147 -8.77 -16.90 16.35
C ASP A 147 -7.49 -16.19 15.83
N GLY A 148 -7.37 -14.89 16.09
CA GLY A 148 -6.27 -14.05 15.61
C GLY A 148 -6.49 -13.46 14.22
N THR A 149 -7.66 -13.70 13.58
CA THR A 149 -8.02 -13.11 12.29
C THR A 149 -7.93 -11.58 12.35
N LEU A 150 -7.24 -11.00 11.37
CA LEU A 150 -7.11 -9.56 11.19
C LEU A 150 -7.97 -9.10 10.02
N LEU A 151 -8.64 -7.98 10.24
CA LEU A 151 -9.54 -7.31 9.30
C LEU A 151 -8.86 -6.09 8.71
N GLN A 152 -9.27 -5.79 7.49
CA GLN A 152 -8.95 -4.61 6.74
C GLN A 152 -10.18 -4.10 6.01
N GLY A 153 -10.25 -2.80 5.77
CA GLY A 153 -11.39 -2.19 5.11
C GLY A 153 -11.18 -0.70 4.88
N TYR A 154 -12.22 -0.06 4.40
CA TYR A 154 -12.23 1.39 4.23
C TYR A 154 -13.31 2.02 5.10
N ILE A 155 -13.04 3.24 5.54
CA ILE A 155 -13.91 4.09 6.32
C ILE A 155 -14.54 5.10 5.37
N SER A 156 -15.84 5.31 5.54
CA SER A 156 -16.58 6.35 4.85
C SER A 156 -17.51 7.06 5.85
N ALA A 157 -17.17 8.30 6.20
CA ALA A 157 -17.81 9.03 7.30
C ALA A 157 -18.10 10.49 6.97
N ALA A 158 -19.07 11.08 7.65
CA ALA A 158 -19.56 12.43 7.43
C ALA A 158 -19.71 13.23 8.74
N ASN A 159 -19.60 14.56 8.68
CA ASN A 159 -19.67 15.44 9.87
C ASN A 159 -20.67 16.62 9.76
N ARG A 160 -21.47 16.72 8.69
CA ARG A 160 -22.34 17.89 8.44
C ARG A 160 -23.84 17.59 8.36
N GLY A 161 -24.26 16.36 8.07
CA GLY A 161 -25.68 16.02 7.96
C GLY A 161 -26.41 16.80 6.85
N ALA A 162 -27.65 16.40 6.56
CA ALA A 162 -28.53 17.10 5.63
C ALA A 162 -29.98 16.76 5.94
N GLN A 163 -30.90 17.71 5.76
CA GLN A 163 -32.34 17.44 5.83
C GLN A 163 -32.79 16.66 4.59
N LEU A 164 -33.95 16.01 4.69
CA LEU A 164 -34.44 15.12 3.65
C LEU A 164 -34.64 15.84 2.31
N SER A 165 -35.15 17.08 2.36
CA SER A 165 -35.32 17.95 1.18
C SER A 165 -34.00 18.30 0.48
N GLU A 166 -32.87 18.18 1.18
CA GLU A 166 -31.55 18.52 0.67
C GLU A 166 -30.81 17.30 0.11
N ILE A 167 -31.31 16.09 0.35
CA ILE A 167 -30.78 14.83 -0.18
C ILE A 167 -31.75 14.17 -1.19
N ALA A 168 -32.78 14.89 -1.61
CA ALA A 168 -33.68 14.43 -2.66
C ALA A 168 -32.97 14.53 -4.03
N GLY A 169 -33.12 13.49 -4.84
CA GLY A 169 -32.59 13.43 -6.20
C GLY A 169 -32.13 12.02 -6.59
N THR A 170 -31.53 11.95 -7.77
CA THR A 170 -30.99 10.71 -8.33
C THR A 170 -29.50 10.58 -8.02
N TYR A 171 -29.08 9.37 -7.66
CA TYR A 171 -27.74 9.04 -7.19
C TYR A 171 -27.18 7.82 -7.92
N ALA A 172 -25.87 7.77 -8.10
CA ALA A 172 -25.11 6.55 -8.36
C ALA A 172 -24.64 5.93 -7.04
N PHE A 173 -24.53 4.61 -7.00
CA PHE A 173 -24.03 3.92 -5.81
C PHE A 173 -23.03 2.79 -6.14
N LEU A 174 -22.13 2.56 -5.20
CA LEU A 174 -21.41 1.31 -5.00
C LEU A 174 -21.86 0.71 -3.68
N ARG A 175 -22.24 -0.57 -3.70
CA ARG A 175 -22.63 -1.35 -2.54
C ARG A 175 -21.72 -2.56 -2.43
N GLN A 176 -21.25 -2.84 -1.24
CA GLN A 176 -20.64 -4.11 -0.88
C GLN A 176 -21.44 -4.75 0.25
N THR A 177 -21.71 -6.05 0.16
CA THR A 177 -22.39 -6.82 1.20
C THR A 177 -21.82 -8.22 1.22
N GLY A 178 -21.15 -8.59 2.32
CA GLY A 178 -20.40 -9.83 2.41
C GLY A 178 -19.39 -9.97 1.26
N ALA A 179 -19.48 -11.10 0.55
CA ALA A 179 -18.66 -11.39 -0.63
C ALA A 179 -19.28 -10.90 -1.96
N SER A 180 -20.35 -10.10 -1.91
CA SER A 180 -21.03 -9.56 -3.10
C SER A 180 -20.86 -8.04 -3.19
N ALA A 181 -20.89 -7.52 -4.40
CA ALA A 181 -21.00 -6.08 -4.65
C ALA A 181 -21.98 -5.81 -5.78
N SER A 182 -22.60 -4.65 -5.72
CA SER A 182 -23.46 -4.15 -6.77
C SER A 182 -23.24 -2.66 -6.97
N ALA A 183 -23.51 -2.20 -8.18
CA ALA A 183 -23.45 -0.81 -8.56
C ALA A 183 -24.66 -0.47 -9.42
N GLY A 184 -25.10 0.78 -9.40
CA GLY A 184 -26.27 1.22 -10.15
C GLY A 184 -26.68 2.62 -9.76
N GLN A 185 -27.94 2.95 -10.00
CA GLN A 185 -28.50 4.22 -9.57
C GLN A 185 -29.71 4.03 -8.65
N LEU A 186 -29.99 5.04 -7.83
CA LEU A 186 -31.18 5.11 -6.99
C LEU A 186 -31.75 6.52 -7.01
N ASP A 187 -33.01 6.67 -6.66
CA ASP A 187 -33.65 7.96 -6.47
C ASP A 187 -34.19 8.06 -5.04
N ILE A 188 -34.06 9.26 -4.47
CA ILE A 188 -34.61 9.63 -3.17
C ILE A 188 -35.58 10.79 -3.43
N ALA A 189 -36.87 10.55 -3.20
CA ALA A 189 -37.89 11.58 -3.32
C ALA A 189 -37.86 12.52 -2.10
N ALA A 190 -38.46 13.70 -2.24
CA ALA A 190 -38.54 14.71 -1.17
C ALA A 190 -39.33 14.24 0.06
N ASP A 191 -40.22 13.26 -0.10
CA ASP A 191 -40.96 12.61 0.99
C ASP A 191 -40.19 11.44 1.64
N GLY A 192 -39.01 11.14 1.12
CA GLY A 192 -38.13 10.08 1.62
C GLY A 192 -38.37 8.72 0.99
N SER A 193 -39.29 8.60 0.03
CA SER A 193 -39.42 7.39 -0.78
C SER A 193 -38.11 7.11 -1.53
N VAL A 194 -37.66 5.86 -1.53
CA VAL A 194 -36.42 5.42 -2.19
C VAL A 194 -36.75 4.41 -3.28
N ARG A 195 -36.09 4.53 -4.43
CA ARG A 195 -36.13 3.50 -5.49
C ARG A 195 -34.72 3.15 -5.93
N VAL A 196 -34.31 1.91 -5.75
CA VAL A 196 -32.98 1.40 -6.12
C VAL A 196 -33.05 0.61 -7.42
N CYS A 197 -32.16 0.91 -8.37
CA CYS A 197 -31.97 0.23 -9.64
C CYS A 197 -30.55 -0.33 -9.72
N ALA A 198 -30.34 -1.54 -9.21
CA ALA A 198 -29.04 -2.21 -9.28
C ALA A 198 -28.72 -2.68 -10.71
N GLY A 199 -27.45 -2.54 -11.12
CA GLY A 199 -26.94 -2.96 -12.43
C GLY A 199 -27.33 -2.07 -13.60
N GLN A 200 -27.98 -0.93 -13.37
CA GLN A 200 -28.52 -0.07 -14.42
C GLN A 200 -28.69 1.39 -13.95
N GLY A 201 -28.97 2.27 -14.91
CA GLY A 201 -29.39 3.65 -14.62
C GLY A 201 -30.79 3.70 -14.01
N PHE A 202 -31.11 4.83 -13.39
CA PHE A 202 -32.38 5.02 -12.73
C PHE A 202 -33.52 5.10 -13.76
N ALA A 203 -34.58 4.33 -13.49
CA ALA A 203 -35.89 4.47 -14.10
C ALA A 203 -36.94 4.09 -13.04
N ALA A 204 -38.09 4.77 -13.04
CA ALA A 204 -39.15 4.51 -12.06
C ALA A 204 -39.65 3.04 -12.09
N ASP A 205 -39.55 2.40 -13.25
CA ASP A 205 -39.96 1.03 -13.56
C ASP A 205 -38.77 0.08 -13.80
N CYS A 206 -37.56 0.45 -13.38
CA CYS A 206 -36.36 -0.34 -13.61
C CYS A 206 -36.53 -1.79 -13.13
N ALA A 207 -36.14 -2.76 -13.97
CA ALA A 207 -36.33 -4.18 -13.73
C ALA A 207 -35.60 -4.63 -12.46
N GLY A 208 -36.29 -5.40 -11.59
CA GLY A 208 -35.73 -5.83 -10.31
C GLY A 208 -35.51 -4.68 -9.30
N GLY A 209 -36.06 -3.49 -9.56
CA GLY A 209 -35.89 -2.34 -8.69
C GLY A 209 -36.54 -2.53 -7.31
N GLN A 210 -35.85 -2.07 -6.26
CA GLN A 210 -36.33 -2.16 -4.88
C GLN A 210 -36.94 -0.83 -4.44
N ILE A 211 -38.13 -0.88 -3.85
CA ILE A 211 -38.81 0.28 -3.26
C ILE A 211 -38.49 0.32 -1.77
N GLY A 212 -38.31 1.51 -1.23
CA GLY A 212 -37.97 1.73 0.16
C GLY A 212 -38.30 3.12 0.66
N SER A 213 -37.76 3.45 1.82
CA SER A 213 -37.92 4.75 2.45
C SER A 213 -36.72 5.13 3.33
N LEU A 214 -36.54 6.43 3.52
CA LEU A 214 -35.70 7.05 4.53
C LEU A 214 -36.58 7.65 5.63
N THR A 215 -36.31 7.26 6.87
CA THR A 215 -36.89 7.89 8.07
C THR A 215 -35.77 8.38 8.97
N ALA A 216 -36.01 9.31 9.88
CA ALA A 216 -35.00 9.73 10.85
C ALA A 216 -34.54 8.50 11.65
N ASP A 217 -33.23 8.36 11.89
CA ASP A 217 -32.75 7.29 12.77
C ASP A 217 -33.30 7.52 14.18
N ALA A 218 -33.74 6.45 14.84
CA ALA A 218 -34.35 6.53 16.17
C ALA A 218 -33.37 7.04 17.24
N ASP A 219 -32.06 6.90 17.02
CA ASP A 219 -31.01 7.30 17.96
C ASP A 219 -30.20 8.49 17.41
N GLN A 220 -30.86 9.65 17.30
CA GLN A 220 -30.21 10.92 16.93
C GLN A 220 -29.18 11.41 17.96
N THR A 221 -29.03 10.74 19.11
CA THR A 221 -28.03 11.08 20.12
C THR A 221 -26.68 10.47 19.77
N ARG A 222 -26.66 9.16 19.43
CA ARG A 222 -25.45 8.48 18.96
C ARG A 222 -25.16 8.72 17.47
N TYR A 223 -26.22 8.92 16.68
CA TYR A 223 -26.14 9.10 15.23
C TYR A 223 -26.85 10.38 14.77
N PRO A 224 -26.42 11.56 15.24
CA PRO A 224 -27.01 12.82 14.83
C PRO A 224 -26.95 12.99 13.31
N GLY A 225 -28.09 13.37 12.71
CA GLY A 225 -28.19 13.61 11.27
C GLY A 225 -28.33 12.34 10.42
N ALA A 226 -28.42 11.15 11.05
CA ALA A 226 -28.57 9.90 10.33
C ALA A 226 -30.03 9.58 10.02
N TYR A 227 -30.25 8.86 8.92
CA TYR A 227 -31.53 8.26 8.56
C TYR A 227 -31.45 6.75 8.67
N THR A 228 -32.59 6.07 8.86
CA THR A 228 -32.74 4.64 8.64
C THR A 228 -33.24 4.40 7.21
N LEU A 229 -32.51 3.58 6.46
CA LEU A 229 -32.93 3.06 5.15
C LEU A 229 -33.69 1.75 5.32
N THR A 230 -34.89 1.70 4.76
CA THR A 230 -35.70 0.48 4.64
C THR A 230 -35.87 0.17 3.16
N LEU A 231 -35.62 -1.06 2.71
CA LEU A 231 -35.90 -1.53 1.36
C LEU A 231 -36.78 -2.78 1.45
N ALA A 232 -37.78 -2.89 0.58
CA ALA A 232 -38.74 -4.01 0.55
C ALA A 232 -39.37 -4.32 1.92
N GLY A 233 -39.62 -3.27 2.72
CA GLY A 233 -40.20 -3.40 4.07
C GLY A 233 -39.23 -3.84 5.17
N ALA A 234 -37.96 -4.10 4.87
CA ALA A 234 -36.94 -4.48 5.83
C ALA A 234 -35.91 -3.37 6.03
N LYS A 235 -35.50 -3.14 7.29
CA LYS A 235 -34.39 -2.22 7.60
C LYS A 235 -33.12 -2.75 6.92
N VAL A 236 -32.50 -1.92 6.10
CA VAL A 236 -31.19 -2.19 5.49
C VAL A 236 -30.09 -1.70 6.42
N GLY A 237 -30.20 -0.45 6.89
CA GLY A 237 -29.23 0.12 7.81
C GLY A 237 -29.33 1.64 7.92
N ARG A 238 -28.25 2.34 8.27
CA ARG A 238 -28.25 3.79 8.53
C ARG A 238 -27.53 4.56 7.46
N VAL A 239 -28.10 5.69 7.08
CA VAL A 239 -27.57 6.62 6.09
C VAL A 239 -26.98 7.84 6.79
N PHE A 240 -25.70 8.08 6.58
CA PHE A 240 -24.98 9.27 7.01
C PHE A 240 -24.80 10.22 5.84
N ALA A 241 -25.26 11.47 5.97
CA ALA A 241 -25.13 12.48 4.93
C ALA A 241 -23.94 13.42 5.20
N GLY A 242 -23.03 13.49 4.23
CA GLY A 242 -21.94 14.46 4.16
C GLY A 242 -22.23 15.50 3.08
N ARG A 243 -21.96 16.78 3.41
CA ARG A 243 -22.03 17.86 2.42
C ARG A 243 -20.66 18.18 1.87
N GLN A 244 -20.61 18.31 0.55
CA GLN A 244 -19.48 18.83 -0.21
C GLN A 244 -20.01 19.99 -1.07
N THR A 245 -19.18 20.97 -1.43
CA THR A 245 -19.64 22.14 -2.21
C THR A 245 -20.46 21.72 -3.45
N GLY A 246 -21.78 21.96 -3.41
CA GLY A 246 -22.71 21.65 -4.49
C GLY A 246 -23.10 20.17 -4.66
N GLN A 247 -22.66 19.27 -3.78
CA GLN A 247 -22.97 17.83 -3.86
C GLN A 247 -23.23 17.21 -2.48
N VAL A 248 -23.95 16.08 -2.49
CA VAL A 248 -24.22 15.29 -1.30
C VAL A 248 -23.58 13.92 -1.42
N ALA A 249 -22.88 13.55 -0.36
CA ALA A 249 -22.29 12.26 -0.14
C ALA A 249 -23.15 11.47 0.84
N LEU A 250 -23.72 10.34 0.46
CA LEU A 250 -24.39 9.45 1.42
C LEU A 250 -23.56 8.19 1.63
N PHE A 251 -23.49 7.77 2.89
CA PHE A 251 -22.83 6.53 3.30
C PHE A 251 -23.83 5.68 4.05
N VAL A 252 -24.00 4.43 3.63
CA VAL A 252 -24.92 3.51 4.30
C VAL A 252 -24.10 2.49 5.06
N ASP A 253 -24.29 2.39 6.38
CA ASP A 253 -23.92 1.17 7.10
C ASP A 253 -25.01 0.12 6.84
N GLU A 254 -24.62 -1.11 6.48
CA GLU A 254 -25.57 -2.21 6.30
C GLU A 254 -25.21 -3.31 7.30
N PRO A 255 -25.72 -3.26 8.53
CA PRO A 255 -25.23 -4.13 9.59
C PRO A 255 -25.73 -5.59 9.48
N GLY A 256 -26.61 -5.91 8.52
CA GLY A 256 -27.18 -7.24 8.28
C GLY A 256 -28.42 -7.56 9.15
N THR A 257 -29.43 -8.23 8.58
CA THR A 257 -30.76 -8.44 9.20
C THR A 257 -31.27 -9.89 9.25
N GLY A 258 -30.40 -10.92 9.17
CA GLY A 258 -30.83 -12.32 9.23
C GLY A 258 -29.79 -13.32 9.73
N ALA A 259 -30.18 -14.59 9.90
CA ALA A 259 -29.39 -15.67 10.52
C ALA A 259 -28.05 -16.00 9.82
N GLY A 260 -27.81 -15.48 8.60
CA GLY A 260 -26.52 -15.53 7.89
C GLY A 260 -25.64 -14.27 8.00
N ASN A 261 -26.12 -13.21 8.67
CA ASN A 261 -25.43 -12.00 9.16
C ASN A 261 -24.25 -11.43 8.33
N THR A 262 -24.41 -11.27 7.00
CA THR A 262 -23.46 -10.52 6.17
C THR A 262 -23.67 -9.01 6.30
N ALA A 263 -22.65 -8.33 6.81
CA ALA A 263 -22.61 -6.88 6.84
C ALA A 263 -22.14 -6.29 5.51
N GLY A 264 -22.37 -5.00 5.32
CA GLY A 264 -22.04 -4.29 4.11
C GLY A 264 -22.01 -2.78 4.30
N ASN A 265 -21.75 -2.08 3.22
CA ASN A 265 -21.77 -0.63 3.17
C ASN A 265 -22.05 -0.12 1.76
N TRP A 266 -22.59 1.10 1.69
CA TRP A 266 -22.84 1.78 0.43
C TRP A 266 -22.15 3.12 0.40
N ILE A 267 -21.59 3.46 -0.76
CA ILE A 267 -21.16 4.79 -1.12
C ILE A 267 -22.13 5.30 -2.18
N VAL A 268 -22.78 6.44 -1.92
CA VAL A 268 -23.83 6.98 -2.78
C VAL A 268 -23.48 8.44 -3.11
N ARG A 269 -23.58 8.81 -4.38
CA ARG A 269 -23.22 10.13 -4.90
C ARG A 269 -24.20 10.61 -5.94
N THR A 270 -24.43 11.92 -5.99
CA THR A 270 -25.35 12.51 -6.96
C THR A 270 -25.02 12.03 -8.37
N ALA A 271 -26.01 11.55 -9.11
CA ALA A 271 -25.84 10.99 -10.44
C ALA A 271 -25.57 12.11 -11.46
N GLN A 272 -24.30 12.43 -11.68
CA GLN A 272 -23.87 13.43 -12.66
C GLN A 272 -23.12 12.76 -13.81
N ALA A 273 -23.37 13.22 -15.04
CA ALA A 273 -22.64 12.73 -16.19
C ALA A 273 -21.16 13.13 -16.08
N LEU A 274 -20.28 12.15 -16.15
CA LEU A 274 -18.83 12.33 -16.06
C LEU A 274 -18.24 12.54 -17.46
N PRO A 275 -17.40 13.56 -17.69
CA PRO A 275 -16.58 13.62 -18.88
C PRO A 275 -15.55 12.47 -18.88
N ALA A 276 -15.04 12.13 -20.07
CA ALA A 276 -14.02 11.10 -20.24
C ALA A 276 -12.67 11.38 -19.56
N THR A 277 -12.52 12.57 -18.95
CA THR A 277 -11.32 13.02 -18.25
C THR A 277 -11.58 13.24 -16.75
N ALA A 278 -12.74 12.83 -16.23
CA ALA A 278 -13.19 13.16 -14.88
C ALA A 278 -12.25 12.65 -13.77
N ILE A 279 -11.44 11.63 -14.06
CA ILE A 279 -10.49 11.02 -13.13
C ILE A 279 -9.06 10.93 -13.69
N ASP A 280 -8.72 11.73 -14.70
CA ASP A 280 -7.38 11.76 -15.26
C ASP A 280 -6.32 12.07 -14.19
N GLY A 281 -5.17 11.41 -14.28
CA GLY A 281 -4.05 11.58 -13.37
C GLY A 281 -3.65 10.30 -12.64
N ASP A 282 -2.71 10.45 -11.70
CA ASP A 282 -2.23 9.36 -10.86
C ASP A 282 -3.02 9.31 -9.55
N TRP A 283 -3.26 8.10 -9.06
CA TRP A 283 -4.01 7.78 -7.86
C TRP A 283 -3.29 6.69 -7.07
N VAL A 284 -3.48 6.68 -5.75
CA VAL A 284 -3.18 5.52 -4.90
C VAL A 284 -4.51 4.93 -4.43
N CYS A 285 -4.75 3.68 -4.80
CA CYS A 285 -5.92 2.91 -4.38
C CYS A 285 -5.54 1.92 -3.27
N ALA A 286 -6.20 2.06 -2.13
CA ALA A 286 -6.00 1.23 -0.95
C ALA A 286 -7.09 0.15 -0.87
N GLU A 287 -6.71 -1.11 -1.08
CA GLU A 287 -7.59 -2.29 -1.13
C GLU A 287 -7.15 -3.37 -0.12
N PRO A 288 -8.01 -4.36 0.18
CA PRO A 288 -7.60 -5.52 0.96
C PRO A 288 -6.41 -6.27 0.33
N GLU A 289 -5.41 -6.60 1.14
CA GLU A 289 -4.34 -7.49 0.70
C GLU A 289 -4.76 -8.96 0.77
N LEU A 290 -4.41 -9.70 -0.28
CA LEU A 290 -4.50 -11.15 -0.38
C LEU A 290 -3.10 -11.76 -0.40
N ASP A 291 -2.93 -12.92 0.24
CA ASP A 291 -1.73 -13.73 0.10
C ASP A 291 -1.75 -14.60 -1.18
N ALA A 292 -0.71 -15.41 -1.37
CA ALA A 292 -0.60 -16.30 -2.52
C ALA A 292 -1.67 -17.42 -2.56
N ALA A 293 -2.37 -17.66 -1.45
CA ALA A 293 -3.45 -18.64 -1.33
C ALA A 293 -4.84 -17.99 -1.43
N ASP A 294 -4.91 -16.71 -1.86
CA ASP A 294 -6.14 -15.92 -1.96
C ASP A 294 -6.81 -15.69 -0.59
N ALA A 295 -6.04 -15.67 0.50
CA ALA A 295 -6.55 -15.37 1.84
C ALA A 295 -6.30 -13.91 2.23
N LEU A 296 -7.28 -13.28 2.89
CA LEU A 296 -7.15 -11.94 3.46
C LEU A 296 -6.08 -11.91 4.55
N THR A 297 -5.09 -11.03 4.40
CA THR A 297 -3.97 -10.93 5.37
C THR A 297 -4.25 -9.97 6.53
N GLY A 298 -5.35 -9.21 6.44
CA GLY A 298 -5.63 -8.08 7.31
C GLY A 298 -4.77 -6.85 7.02
N ARG A 299 -3.86 -6.86 6.03
CA ARG A 299 -3.12 -5.66 5.60
C ARG A 299 -3.84 -4.92 4.47
N THR A 300 -3.48 -3.65 4.30
CA THR A 300 -3.92 -2.83 3.17
C THR A 300 -2.84 -2.84 2.09
N ARG A 301 -3.25 -3.18 0.88
CA ARG A 301 -2.47 -3.06 -0.33
C ARG A 301 -2.67 -1.69 -0.95
N ARG A 302 -1.58 -1.00 -1.33
CA ARG A 302 -1.63 0.36 -1.91
C ARG A 302 -1.07 0.37 -3.33
N ASN A 303 -1.96 0.33 -4.31
CA ASN A 303 -1.60 0.25 -5.72
C ASN A 303 -1.57 1.64 -6.35
N ILE A 304 -0.63 1.86 -7.26
CA ILE A 304 -0.59 3.06 -8.09
C ILE A 304 -1.46 2.83 -9.33
N VAL A 305 -2.42 3.72 -9.55
CA VAL A 305 -3.31 3.73 -10.71
C VAL A 305 -3.07 5.02 -11.50
N SER A 306 -2.92 4.93 -12.81
CA SER A 306 -2.76 6.06 -13.71
C SER A 306 -3.89 6.04 -14.74
N VAL A 307 -4.66 7.13 -14.85
CA VAL A 307 -5.76 7.25 -15.80
C VAL A 307 -5.47 8.35 -16.81
N SER A 308 -5.71 8.06 -18.09
CA SER A 308 -5.66 9.03 -19.18
C SER A 308 -6.80 8.77 -20.14
N GLY A 309 -7.79 9.66 -20.14
CA GLY A 309 -9.01 9.52 -20.91
C GLY A 309 -9.73 8.22 -20.55
N ASN A 310 -9.84 7.33 -21.55
CA ASN A 310 -10.54 6.05 -21.43
C ASN A 310 -9.62 4.88 -21.08
N THR A 311 -8.41 5.14 -20.55
CA THR A 311 -7.45 4.08 -20.24
C THR A 311 -7.01 4.18 -18.79
N LEU A 312 -7.11 3.06 -18.06
CA LEU A 312 -6.58 2.88 -16.72
C LEU A 312 -5.42 1.90 -16.76
N ALA A 313 -4.24 2.35 -16.33
CA ALA A 313 -3.12 1.48 -15.99
C ALA A 313 -3.05 1.33 -14.48
N ALA A 314 -2.72 0.13 -13.98
CA ALA A 314 -2.44 -0.09 -12.57
C ALA A 314 -1.16 -0.90 -12.43
N ASP A 315 -0.33 -0.59 -11.43
CA ASP A 315 0.92 -1.30 -11.18
C ASP A 315 0.71 -2.79 -10.85
N ASN A 316 -0.48 -3.15 -10.38
CA ASN A 316 -0.90 -4.51 -10.09
C ASN A 316 -1.70 -5.21 -11.20
N VAL A 317 -2.09 -4.52 -12.26
CA VAL A 317 -2.82 -5.12 -13.40
C VAL A 317 -1.85 -5.24 -14.58
N PRO A 318 -1.71 -6.43 -15.20
CA PRO A 318 -0.70 -6.64 -16.23
C PRO A 318 -1.00 -5.89 -17.53
N VAL A 319 -2.24 -5.48 -17.75
CA VAL A 319 -2.72 -4.84 -18.99
C VAL A 319 -3.38 -3.49 -18.69
N ASP A 320 -3.45 -2.64 -19.70
CA ASP A 320 -4.23 -1.41 -19.63
C ASP A 320 -5.72 -1.75 -19.75
N VAL A 321 -6.54 -1.18 -18.87
CA VAL A 321 -7.98 -1.45 -18.77
C VAL A 321 -8.74 -0.34 -19.51
N PRO A 322 -9.51 -0.67 -20.57
CA PRO A 322 -10.42 0.27 -21.19
C PRO A 322 -11.52 0.69 -20.22
N LEU A 323 -11.77 1.98 -20.13
CA LEU A 323 -12.80 2.59 -19.30
C LEU A 323 -14.00 3.04 -20.14
N THR A 324 -15.18 2.87 -19.56
CA THR A 324 -16.48 3.28 -20.11
C THR A 324 -17.21 4.17 -19.11
N TYR A 325 -17.21 5.47 -19.38
CA TYR A 325 -17.81 6.48 -18.50
C TYR A 325 -19.33 6.49 -18.61
N ASN A 326 -19.98 6.78 -17.48
CA ASN A 326 -21.45 6.82 -17.33
C ASN A 326 -22.12 5.48 -17.66
N THR A 327 -21.48 4.38 -17.29
CA THR A 327 -22.02 3.04 -17.49
C THR A 327 -21.70 2.11 -16.32
N VAL A 328 -22.55 1.10 -16.16
CA VAL A 328 -22.30 -0.07 -15.31
C VAL A 328 -22.76 -1.29 -16.09
N ALA A 329 -21.92 -2.32 -16.19
CA ALA A 329 -22.20 -3.54 -16.96
C ALA A 329 -22.71 -3.27 -18.40
N GLY A 330 -22.21 -2.21 -19.06
CA GLY A 330 -22.61 -1.82 -20.41
C GLY A 330 -23.95 -1.06 -20.51
N VAL A 331 -24.62 -0.80 -19.39
CA VAL A 331 -25.88 -0.03 -19.32
C VAL A 331 -25.59 1.40 -18.87
N LYS A 332 -26.28 2.39 -19.45
CA LYS A 332 -26.14 3.81 -19.07
C LYS A 332 -26.46 4.02 -17.60
N ALA A 333 -25.51 4.55 -16.85
CA ALA A 333 -25.63 4.94 -15.45
C ALA A 333 -24.65 6.08 -15.15
N ASN A 334 -25.15 7.32 -15.14
CA ASN A 334 -24.34 8.51 -14.88
C ASN A 334 -23.63 8.42 -13.53
N GLY A 335 -22.37 8.86 -13.47
CA GLY A 335 -21.56 8.86 -12.25
C GLY A 335 -20.75 7.58 -12.02
N LEU A 336 -20.98 6.52 -12.80
CA LEU A 336 -20.21 5.27 -12.73
C LEU A 336 -19.27 5.12 -13.93
N ILE A 337 -18.13 4.48 -13.69
CA ILE A 337 -17.17 4.12 -14.74
C ILE A 337 -16.92 2.61 -14.66
N GLY A 338 -17.16 1.91 -15.77
CA GLY A 338 -16.91 0.48 -15.88
C GLY A 338 -15.60 0.19 -16.61
N GLY A 339 -14.91 -0.88 -16.22
CA GLY A 339 -13.75 -1.40 -16.93
C GLY A 339 -13.69 -2.92 -16.89
N THR A 340 -13.24 -3.54 -17.98
CA THR A 340 -13.02 -4.98 -18.06
C THR A 340 -11.73 -5.29 -18.80
N TRP A 341 -11.09 -6.39 -18.45
CA TRP A 341 -9.91 -6.87 -19.15
C TRP A 341 -9.84 -8.39 -19.12
N GLN A 342 -9.10 -8.97 -20.05
CA GLN A 342 -8.84 -10.41 -20.07
C GLN A 342 -7.54 -10.70 -19.32
N THR A 343 -7.55 -11.79 -18.55
CA THR A 343 -6.37 -12.34 -17.89
C THR A 343 -6.34 -13.86 -18.10
N THR A 344 -5.22 -14.49 -17.77
CA THR A 344 -5.09 -15.96 -17.78
C THR A 344 -5.03 -16.48 -16.35
N VAL A 345 -5.97 -17.35 -15.98
CA VAL A 345 -6.00 -18.03 -14.67
C VAL A 345 -5.92 -19.52 -14.92
N ALA A 346 -4.91 -20.18 -14.33
CA ALA A 346 -4.67 -21.62 -14.53
C ALA A 346 -4.64 -22.04 -16.02
N GLY A 347 -4.09 -21.19 -16.90
CA GLY A 347 -4.00 -21.45 -18.34
C GLY A 347 -5.28 -21.17 -19.14
N GLN A 348 -6.34 -20.67 -18.51
CA GLN A 348 -7.61 -20.34 -19.17
C GLN A 348 -7.86 -18.83 -19.20
N ALA A 349 -8.45 -18.35 -20.30
CA ALA A 349 -8.88 -16.95 -20.42
C ALA A 349 -10.03 -16.67 -19.45
N ALA A 350 -9.93 -15.58 -18.70
CA ALA A 350 -10.95 -15.17 -17.76
C ALA A 350 -11.12 -13.64 -17.77
N THR A 351 -12.35 -13.19 -17.59
CA THR A 351 -12.71 -11.76 -17.63
C THR A 351 -12.70 -11.17 -16.23
N ALA A 352 -11.84 -10.19 -16.02
CA ALA A 352 -11.81 -9.37 -14.83
C ALA A 352 -12.64 -8.10 -15.03
N SER A 353 -13.09 -7.50 -13.93
CA SER A 353 -13.88 -6.27 -13.98
C SER A 353 -13.56 -5.31 -12.85
N LEU A 354 -13.73 -4.03 -13.11
CA LEU A 354 -13.76 -2.98 -12.09
C LEU A 354 -14.95 -2.06 -12.32
N THR A 355 -15.45 -1.47 -11.23
CA THR A 355 -16.37 -0.34 -11.27
C THR A 355 -15.84 0.75 -10.36
N LEU A 356 -15.76 1.98 -10.88
CA LEU A 356 -15.34 3.17 -10.15
C LEU A 356 -16.54 4.09 -9.93
N LEU A 357 -16.58 4.70 -8.74
CA LEU A 357 -17.47 5.79 -8.38
C LEU A 357 -16.61 6.96 -7.90
N PRO A 358 -16.33 7.94 -8.79
CA PRO A 358 -15.71 9.18 -8.40
C PRO A 358 -16.61 9.93 -7.42
N VAL A 359 -16.00 10.38 -6.33
CA VAL A 359 -16.69 11.17 -5.29
C VAL A 359 -16.39 12.65 -5.47
N SER A 360 -15.12 12.97 -5.74
CA SER A 360 -14.65 14.32 -5.98
C SER A 360 -13.31 14.25 -6.70
N ALA A 361 -12.71 15.41 -7.00
CA ALA A 361 -11.35 15.49 -7.51
C ALA A 361 -10.30 14.92 -6.52
N LYS A 362 -10.67 14.65 -5.26
CA LYS A 362 -9.79 14.15 -4.20
C LYS A 362 -10.07 12.70 -3.79
N LEU A 363 -11.11 12.07 -4.35
CA LEU A 363 -11.60 10.81 -3.81
C LEU A 363 -12.38 10.03 -4.87
N ALA A 364 -12.10 8.74 -4.97
CA ALA A 364 -12.93 7.79 -5.68
C ALA A 364 -13.02 6.49 -4.89
N TYR A 365 -14.09 5.74 -5.11
CA TYR A 365 -14.21 4.36 -4.64
C TYR A 365 -14.19 3.42 -5.83
N GLN A 366 -13.65 2.23 -5.64
CA GLN A 366 -13.72 1.18 -6.63
C GLN A 366 -14.14 -0.13 -6.00
N VAL A 367 -14.70 -1.01 -6.82
CA VAL A 367 -14.78 -2.44 -6.53
C VAL A 367 -14.21 -3.19 -7.72
N ARG A 368 -13.32 -4.14 -7.43
CA ARG A 368 -12.61 -4.93 -8.42
C ARG A 368 -12.84 -6.42 -8.19
N GLN A 369 -13.09 -7.16 -9.26
CA GLN A 369 -13.16 -8.61 -9.26
C GLN A 369 -12.01 -9.14 -10.11
N GLU A 370 -11.05 -9.80 -9.46
CA GLU A 370 -10.01 -10.55 -10.15
C GLU A 370 -10.50 -11.98 -10.41
N PRO A 371 -10.33 -12.53 -11.63
CA PRO A 371 -10.66 -13.91 -11.91
C PRO A 371 -9.83 -14.86 -11.06
N GLY A 372 -10.48 -15.90 -10.54
CA GLY A 372 -9.85 -16.87 -9.66
C GLY A 372 -9.80 -16.47 -8.18
N SER A 373 -10.06 -15.20 -7.85
CA SER A 373 -10.20 -14.77 -6.46
C SER A 373 -11.62 -15.04 -5.94
N LYS A 374 -11.71 -15.52 -4.70
CA LYS A 374 -12.95 -15.66 -3.91
C LYS A 374 -13.40 -14.32 -3.32
N HIS A 375 -12.58 -13.29 -3.43
CA HIS A 375 -12.79 -11.99 -2.81
C HIS A 375 -13.03 -10.90 -3.85
N LEU A 376 -14.01 -10.05 -3.55
CA LEU A 376 -14.10 -8.73 -4.15
C LEU A 376 -13.11 -7.80 -3.46
N LEU A 377 -12.45 -6.97 -4.23
CA LEU A 377 -11.44 -6.03 -3.76
C LEU A 377 -12.01 -4.61 -3.85
N PRO A 378 -12.71 -4.14 -2.80
CA PRO A 378 -13.07 -2.75 -2.73
C PRO A 378 -11.82 -1.90 -2.47
N ALA A 379 -11.80 -0.68 -2.96
CA ALA A 379 -10.74 0.26 -2.61
C ALA A 379 -11.26 1.68 -2.46
N VAL A 380 -10.55 2.42 -1.62
CA VAL A 380 -10.61 3.88 -1.58
C VAL A 380 -9.39 4.43 -2.30
N CYS A 381 -9.61 5.35 -3.23
CA CYS A 381 -8.57 5.94 -4.07
C CYS A 381 -8.44 7.43 -3.80
N ALA A 382 -7.22 7.89 -3.57
CA ALA A 382 -6.88 9.30 -3.43
C ALA A 382 -5.88 9.70 -4.53
N PRO A 383 -5.93 10.94 -5.06
CA PRO A 383 -4.96 11.40 -6.05
C PRO A 383 -3.55 11.32 -5.50
N LEU A 384 -2.62 10.92 -6.36
CA LEU A 384 -1.20 10.99 -6.11
C LEU A 384 -0.66 12.25 -6.79
N PRO A 385 -0.26 13.30 -6.04
CA PRO A 385 0.22 14.52 -6.65
C PRO A 385 1.43 14.29 -7.56
N ALA A 386 1.41 14.92 -8.73
CA ALA A 386 2.58 15.00 -9.59
C ALA A 386 3.70 15.75 -8.84
N PRO A 387 4.91 15.19 -8.69
CA PRO A 387 6.04 15.92 -8.15
C PRO A 387 6.46 17.02 -9.13
N ALA A 388 7.20 18.01 -8.62
CA ALA A 388 7.90 18.94 -9.49
C ALA A 388 8.86 18.17 -10.40
N PRO A 389 8.81 18.37 -11.74
CA PRO A 389 9.73 17.69 -12.63
C PRO A 389 11.20 18.02 -12.33
N ILE A 390 12.06 17.01 -12.37
CA ILE A 390 13.50 17.20 -12.20
C ILE A 390 14.13 17.35 -13.58
N ALA A 391 14.18 18.59 -14.07
CA ALA A 391 14.65 18.92 -15.41
C ALA A 391 16.09 18.46 -15.71
N THR A 392 16.92 18.25 -14.67
CA THR A 392 18.31 17.81 -14.81
C THR A 392 18.45 16.49 -15.56
N TYR A 393 17.48 15.56 -15.42
CA TYR A 393 17.65 14.18 -15.89
C TYR A 393 16.78 13.85 -17.13
N VAL A 394 15.93 14.77 -17.59
CA VAL A 394 14.93 14.48 -18.63
C VAL A 394 15.52 14.09 -19.99
N ASN A 395 16.70 14.61 -20.34
CA ASN A 395 17.35 14.34 -21.63
C ASN A 395 18.40 13.21 -21.56
N ALA A 396 18.51 12.53 -20.43
CA ALA A 396 19.47 11.45 -20.25
C ALA A 396 19.17 10.27 -21.17
N LYS A 397 20.23 9.59 -21.63
CA LYS A 397 20.16 8.41 -22.49
C LYS A 397 20.79 7.21 -21.82
N ALA A 398 20.34 6.02 -22.20
CA ALA A 398 20.99 4.78 -21.77
C ALA A 398 22.49 4.82 -22.09
N GLY A 399 23.32 4.48 -21.10
CA GLY A 399 24.78 4.53 -21.18
C GLY A 399 25.41 5.84 -20.69
N ASP A 400 24.64 6.92 -20.49
CA ASP A 400 25.18 8.16 -19.94
C ASP A 400 25.66 7.97 -18.49
N ASN A 401 26.75 8.66 -18.13
CA ASN A 401 27.22 8.81 -16.75
C ASN A 401 26.74 10.15 -16.20
N LEU A 402 25.62 10.16 -15.49
CA LEU A 402 25.02 11.38 -14.95
C LEU A 402 25.58 11.73 -13.58
N LEU A 403 25.92 13.01 -13.37
CA LEU A 403 26.16 13.52 -12.03
C LEU A 403 24.81 13.76 -11.33
N VAL A 404 24.50 12.97 -10.31
CA VAL A 404 23.25 13.06 -9.55
C VAL A 404 23.51 13.56 -8.13
N THR A 405 22.53 14.26 -7.56
CA THR A 405 22.51 14.59 -6.13
C THR A 405 21.82 13.46 -5.37
N LEU A 406 22.41 12.98 -4.26
CA LEU A 406 21.88 11.81 -3.54
C LEU A 406 20.44 12.00 -3.03
N ARG A 407 20.05 13.22 -2.67
CA ARG A 407 18.67 13.57 -2.28
C ARG A 407 17.63 13.34 -3.38
N ASP A 408 18.04 13.42 -4.65
CA ASP A 408 17.13 13.27 -5.78
C ASP A 408 16.83 11.80 -6.07
N LEU A 409 17.73 10.89 -5.68
CA LEU A 409 17.61 9.45 -5.93
C LEU A 409 16.39 8.86 -5.22
N ARG A 410 15.63 8.07 -5.98
CA ARG A 410 14.46 7.31 -5.50
C ARG A 410 14.84 5.83 -5.34
N PRO A 411 14.86 5.30 -4.11
CA PRO A 411 15.08 3.86 -3.89
C PRO A 411 14.05 2.97 -4.60
N THR A 412 14.52 1.92 -5.28
CA THR A 412 13.68 0.83 -5.81
C THR A 412 13.64 -0.40 -4.89
N GLN A 413 14.07 -0.27 -3.64
CA GLN A 413 13.95 -1.30 -2.60
C GLN A 413 13.60 -0.65 -1.25
N PRO A 414 12.85 -1.34 -0.37
CA PRO A 414 12.44 -0.79 0.92
C PRO A 414 13.49 -0.95 2.02
N ALA A 415 14.49 -1.81 1.82
CA ALA A 415 15.41 -2.19 2.86
C ALA A 415 16.82 -2.43 2.35
N ILE A 416 17.78 -2.40 3.27
CA ILE A 416 19.21 -2.61 3.07
C ILE A 416 19.75 -3.41 4.25
N GLY A 417 20.87 -4.09 4.06
CA GLY A 417 21.62 -4.67 5.17
C GLY A 417 22.47 -3.60 5.86
N ARG A 418 22.05 -3.13 7.05
CA ARG A 418 22.75 -2.03 7.74
C ARG A 418 24.17 -2.39 8.17
N ASP A 419 24.45 -3.64 8.49
CA ASP A 419 25.81 -4.04 8.91
C ASP A 419 26.83 -3.94 7.78
N GLN A 420 26.40 -4.06 6.51
CA GLN A 420 27.27 -3.77 5.37
C GLN A 420 27.70 -2.31 5.34
N ILE A 421 26.83 -1.39 5.77
CA ILE A 421 27.12 0.05 5.88
C ILE A 421 27.98 0.31 7.13
N TYR A 422 27.64 -0.30 8.27
CA TYR A 422 28.42 -0.18 9.50
C TYR A 422 29.85 -0.66 9.34
N TYR A 423 30.08 -1.72 8.56
CA TYR A 423 31.43 -2.11 8.16
C TYR A 423 32.17 -0.94 7.49
N LYS A 424 31.58 -0.32 6.47
CA LYS A 424 32.22 0.76 5.73
C LYS A 424 32.48 1.98 6.62
N LEU A 425 31.49 2.41 7.41
CA LEU A 425 31.63 3.54 8.32
C LEU A 425 32.67 3.28 9.42
N GLY A 426 32.68 2.08 10.01
CA GLY A 426 33.70 1.66 10.97
C GLY A 426 35.10 1.65 10.36
N ARG A 427 35.23 1.21 9.11
CA ARG A 427 36.49 1.26 8.37
C ARG A 427 36.94 2.71 8.12
N TYR A 428 36.04 3.60 7.73
CA TYR A 428 36.38 5.02 7.50
C TYR A 428 36.88 5.71 8.77
N ALA A 429 36.35 5.32 9.94
CA ALA A 429 36.81 5.85 11.22
C ALA A 429 38.27 5.44 11.55
N LYS A 430 38.76 4.33 11.03
CA LYS A 430 40.15 3.86 11.20
C LYS A 430 41.08 4.27 10.06
N ASP A 431 40.57 4.26 8.85
CA ASP A 431 41.29 4.61 7.61
C ASP A 431 40.43 5.58 6.78
N PRO A 432 40.51 6.91 7.06
CA PRO A 432 39.68 7.90 6.40
C PRO A 432 39.84 7.98 4.89
N VAL A 433 40.99 7.55 4.35
CA VAL A 433 41.24 7.50 2.89
C VAL A 433 40.22 6.59 2.20
N LYS A 434 39.75 5.55 2.89
CA LYS A 434 38.78 4.59 2.31
C LYS A 434 37.44 5.20 1.97
N ASN A 435 37.05 6.26 2.66
CA ASN A 435 35.84 7.01 2.33
C ASN A 435 35.92 7.61 0.91
N PHE A 436 37.09 8.15 0.57
CA PHE A 436 37.36 8.77 -0.73
C PHE A 436 37.67 7.74 -1.81
N ASP A 437 38.35 6.64 -1.45
CA ASP A 437 38.53 5.50 -2.37
C ASP A 437 37.19 4.96 -2.84
N ASP A 438 36.26 4.68 -1.90
CA ASP A 438 34.93 4.17 -2.23
C ASP A 438 34.12 5.20 -3.06
N ALA A 439 34.25 6.51 -2.79
CA ALA A 439 33.61 7.54 -3.60
C ALA A 439 34.13 7.55 -5.05
N CYS A 440 35.45 7.44 -5.24
CA CYS A 440 36.06 7.29 -6.57
C CYS A 440 35.63 5.97 -7.25
N GLU A 441 35.61 4.86 -6.52
CA GLU A 441 35.19 3.55 -7.03
C GLU A 441 33.75 3.59 -7.56
N ASN A 442 32.82 4.15 -6.78
CA ASN A 442 31.41 4.28 -7.17
C ASN A 442 31.21 5.15 -8.44
N ASN A 443 32.14 6.06 -8.74
CA ASN A 443 32.15 6.87 -9.96
C ASN A 443 32.87 6.17 -11.13
N GLY A 444 33.33 4.93 -10.96
CA GLY A 444 34.15 4.20 -11.95
C GLY A 444 35.57 4.76 -12.09
N GLN A 445 36.06 5.52 -11.10
CA GLN A 445 37.35 6.20 -11.10
C GLN A 445 38.44 5.45 -10.33
N ASN A 446 38.19 4.19 -9.99
CA ASN A 446 39.06 3.31 -9.21
C ASN A 446 39.25 3.74 -7.74
N LYS A 447 40.17 4.67 -7.44
CA LYS A 447 40.46 5.08 -6.06
C LYS A 447 40.97 6.52 -5.98
N SER A 448 41.06 7.06 -4.77
CA SER A 448 41.54 8.42 -4.52
C SER A 448 43.03 8.59 -4.83
N ASP A 449 43.44 9.83 -5.11
CA ASP A 449 44.84 10.15 -5.38
C ASP A 449 45.74 9.94 -4.16
N LYS A 450 46.99 9.56 -4.40
CA LYS A 450 47.98 9.29 -3.35
C LYS A 450 48.28 10.50 -2.45
N ASN A 451 48.05 11.72 -2.96
CA ASN A 451 48.34 12.98 -2.25
C ASN A 451 47.07 13.62 -1.65
N LEU A 452 46.05 12.81 -1.33
CA LEU A 452 44.80 13.25 -0.71
C LEU A 452 45.05 14.06 0.57
N ASN A 453 44.58 15.31 0.62
CA ASN A 453 44.62 16.13 1.83
C ASN A 453 43.33 15.94 2.66
N LEU A 454 43.41 15.10 3.69
CA LEU A 454 42.28 14.78 4.58
C LEU A 454 41.73 15.98 5.37
N THR A 455 42.47 17.08 5.47
CA THR A 455 42.00 18.29 6.18
C THR A 455 41.04 19.14 5.34
N THR A 456 41.11 19.04 4.01
CA THR A 456 40.30 19.83 3.08
C THR A 456 39.37 18.99 2.22
N ALA A 457 39.66 17.69 2.06
CA ALA A 457 38.85 16.79 1.27
C ALA A 457 37.48 16.54 1.92
N ARG A 458 36.42 16.55 1.11
CA ARG A 458 35.04 16.35 1.55
C ARG A 458 34.24 15.53 0.54
N ILE A 459 33.39 14.63 1.05
CA ILE A 459 32.53 13.75 0.24
C ILE A 459 31.37 14.53 -0.42
N ASP A 460 30.84 15.55 0.24
CA ASP A 460 29.85 16.47 -0.33
C ASP A 460 30.42 17.43 -1.39
N ASN A 461 31.74 17.46 -1.60
CA ASN A 461 32.40 18.27 -2.60
C ASN A 461 33.43 17.45 -3.40
N LEU A 462 32.99 16.81 -4.49
CA LEU A 462 33.85 15.99 -5.34
C LEU A 462 35.05 16.73 -5.96
N SER A 463 35.05 18.06 -6.04
CA SER A 463 36.21 18.81 -6.54
C SER A 463 37.28 19.08 -5.48
N SER A 464 37.04 18.70 -4.22
CA SER A 464 37.99 18.88 -3.10
C SER A 464 39.08 17.79 -3.03
N PHE A 465 38.97 16.75 -3.83
CA PHE A 465 39.94 15.66 -3.96
C PHE A 465 39.99 15.13 -5.39
N GLY A 466 41.07 14.44 -5.74
CA GLY A 466 41.24 13.80 -7.05
C GLY A 466 41.12 12.28 -6.98
N CYS A 467 40.83 11.66 -8.13
CA CYS A 467 40.78 10.22 -8.32
C CYS A 467 41.79 9.79 -9.38
N THR A 468 42.31 8.57 -9.23
CA THR A 468 43.36 8.02 -10.10
C THR A 468 42.93 7.74 -11.54
N GLN A 469 41.64 7.75 -11.84
CA GLN A 469 41.09 7.53 -13.18
C GLN A 469 39.96 8.54 -13.48
N VAL A 470 39.66 8.70 -14.77
CA VAL A 470 38.50 9.48 -15.24
C VAL A 470 37.18 8.78 -14.91
N VAL A 471 36.11 9.56 -14.82
CA VAL A 471 34.75 9.04 -14.56
C VAL A 471 34.39 7.96 -15.56
N GLY A 472 33.86 6.83 -15.06
CA GLY A 472 33.43 5.72 -15.88
C GLY A 472 34.53 4.91 -16.55
N ASN A 473 35.81 5.09 -16.16
CA ASN A 473 36.90 4.22 -16.61
C ASN A 473 36.65 2.74 -16.28
N LYS A 474 36.02 2.47 -15.14
CA LYS A 474 35.54 1.16 -14.71
C LYS A 474 34.01 1.14 -14.64
N PRO A 475 33.32 0.98 -15.78
CA PRO A 475 31.86 1.08 -15.84
C PRO A 475 31.13 0.01 -15.03
N GLN A 476 31.77 -1.12 -14.72
CA GLN A 476 31.23 -2.18 -13.87
C GLN A 476 31.21 -1.85 -12.37
N ASP A 477 32.02 -0.87 -11.93
CA ASP A 477 32.04 -0.42 -10.53
C ASP A 477 30.93 0.62 -10.27
N MET A 478 30.48 1.29 -11.34
CA MET A 478 29.44 2.31 -11.30
C MET A 478 28.08 1.73 -10.93
N LYS A 479 27.33 2.50 -10.15
CA LYS A 479 25.94 2.19 -9.80
C LYS A 479 25.00 2.63 -10.90
N THR A 480 23.78 2.12 -10.89
CA THR A 480 22.83 2.31 -11.98
C THR A 480 21.52 2.92 -11.54
N LEU A 481 20.89 3.65 -12.46
CA LEU A 481 19.55 4.20 -12.31
C LEU A 481 18.74 4.07 -13.60
N VAL A 482 17.43 4.24 -13.48
CA VAL A 482 16.53 4.52 -14.60
C VAL A 482 15.85 5.86 -14.36
N VAL A 483 15.69 6.67 -15.42
CA VAL A 483 14.94 7.93 -15.32
C VAL A 483 13.45 7.59 -15.46
N GLY A 484 12.68 7.85 -14.42
CA GLY A 484 11.24 7.60 -14.38
C GLY A 484 10.40 8.83 -14.71
N PRO A 485 9.06 8.72 -14.56
CA PRO A 485 8.13 9.82 -14.80
C PRO A 485 8.55 11.09 -14.06
N TYR A 486 8.29 12.24 -14.68
CA TYR A 486 8.71 13.57 -14.19
C TYR A 486 10.24 13.76 -14.08
N GLY A 487 11.05 12.89 -14.69
CA GLY A 487 12.51 12.96 -14.61
C GLY A 487 13.07 12.46 -13.28
N GLU A 488 12.29 11.76 -12.45
CA GLU A 488 12.77 11.24 -11.17
C GLU A 488 13.82 10.11 -11.40
N PRO A 489 15.02 10.17 -10.78
CA PRO A 489 16.05 9.14 -10.96
C PRO A 489 15.83 7.97 -9.98
N TYR A 490 15.31 6.85 -10.47
CA TYR A 490 15.10 5.64 -9.67
C TYR A 490 16.36 4.78 -9.64
N LEU A 491 16.94 4.62 -8.46
CA LEU A 491 18.19 3.91 -8.25
C LEU A 491 17.97 2.41 -8.35
N THR A 492 18.55 1.75 -9.36
CA THR A 492 18.41 0.30 -9.59
C THR A 492 19.53 -0.51 -8.94
N ASP A 493 20.72 0.08 -8.78
CA ASP A 493 21.80 -0.45 -7.93
C ASP A 493 22.44 0.70 -7.14
N GLY A 494 23.06 0.40 -5.99
CA GLY A 494 23.84 1.35 -5.21
C GLY A 494 23.20 1.83 -3.91
N HIS A 495 22.08 1.24 -3.47
CA HIS A 495 21.39 1.69 -2.24
C HIS A 495 22.29 1.65 -1.01
N HIS A 496 23.11 0.59 -0.86
CA HIS A 496 24.12 0.53 0.21
C HIS A 496 25.23 1.56 0.01
N ALA A 497 25.78 1.67 -1.20
CA ALA A 497 26.90 2.57 -1.50
C ALA A 497 26.55 4.04 -1.23
N PHE A 498 25.41 4.48 -1.76
CA PHE A 498 24.97 5.87 -1.63
C PHE A 498 24.32 6.17 -0.27
N THR A 499 23.78 5.16 0.43
CA THR A 499 23.48 5.33 1.85
C THR A 499 24.76 5.50 2.65
N THR A 500 25.78 4.66 2.46
CA THR A 500 27.09 4.84 3.12
C THR A 500 27.67 6.23 2.85
N MET A 501 27.62 6.72 1.62
CA MET A 501 28.08 8.07 1.26
C MET A 501 27.27 9.19 1.94
N THR A 502 25.96 8.96 2.14
CA THR A 502 25.09 9.88 2.89
C THR A 502 25.43 9.93 4.37
N GLU A 503 25.74 8.78 4.97
CA GLU A 503 26.09 8.66 6.40
C GLU A 503 27.58 8.93 6.70
N ALA A 504 28.43 9.01 5.68
CA ALA A 504 29.87 9.17 5.83
C ALA A 504 30.25 10.55 6.39
N PRO A 505 31.43 10.67 7.05
CA PRO A 505 31.98 11.96 7.43
C PRO A 505 32.06 12.90 6.22
N THR A 506 31.62 14.16 6.40
CA THR A 506 31.51 15.19 5.33
C THR A 506 30.57 14.82 4.18
N GLY A 507 29.80 13.74 4.30
CA GLY A 507 28.75 13.36 3.37
C GLY A 507 27.42 14.04 3.69
N GLY A 508 26.37 13.55 3.04
CA GLY A 508 24.99 13.95 3.32
C GLY A 508 24.10 13.88 2.08
N PRO A 509 22.81 14.25 2.20
CA PRO A 509 21.88 14.20 1.08
C PRO A 509 22.29 15.08 -0.12
N GLN A 510 23.10 16.12 0.10
CA GLN A 510 23.58 17.02 -0.95
C GLN A 510 24.84 16.52 -1.67
N SER A 511 25.44 15.42 -1.20
CA SER A 511 26.56 14.79 -1.90
C SER A 511 26.15 14.39 -3.31
N LYS A 512 27.14 14.34 -4.21
CA LYS A 512 26.92 13.99 -5.61
C LYS A 512 27.73 12.76 -6.00
N ALA A 513 27.20 11.96 -6.92
CA ALA A 513 27.89 10.80 -7.48
C ALA A 513 27.61 10.69 -8.98
N TYR A 514 28.53 10.09 -9.73
CA TYR A 514 28.27 9.71 -11.12
C TYR A 514 27.58 8.35 -11.15
N VAL A 515 26.42 8.29 -11.81
CA VAL A 515 25.58 7.09 -11.88
C VAL A 515 25.28 6.80 -13.35
N LYS A 516 25.39 5.53 -13.72
CA LYS A 516 25.15 5.07 -15.08
C LYS A 516 23.66 4.91 -15.34
N VAL A 517 23.17 5.50 -16.43
CA VAL A 517 21.78 5.39 -16.84
C VAL A 517 21.57 4.06 -17.57
N GLN A 518 20.66 3.24 -17.06
CA GLN A 518 20.22 2.01 -17.74
C GLN A 518 19.21 2.33 -18.85
N ASP A 519 18.23 3.19 -18.56
CA ASP A 519 17.17 3.57 -19.51
C ASP A 519 16.51 4.89 -19.08
N ASN A 520 15.83 5.54 -20.04
CA ASN A 520 14.97 6.69 -19.79
C ASN A 520 13.52 6.34 -20.12
N LEU A 521 12.73 6.14 -19.06
CA LEU A 521 11.33 5.71 -19.07
C LEU A 521 10.39 6.86 -18.67
N MET A 522 10.82 8.11 -18.77
CA MET A 522 10.05 9.26 -18.25
C MET A 522 8.71 9.50 -18.95
N ASN A 523 8.53 8.96 -20.16
CA ASN A 523 7.31 9.11 -20.94
C ASN A 523 6.22 8.10 -20.56
N LEU A 524 6.52 7.15 -19.65
CA LEU A 524 5.52 6.27 -19.08
C LEU A 524 4.72 7.02 -18.01
N ASN A 525 3.45 6.63 -17.82
CA ASN A 525 2.73 6.97 -16.60
C ASN A 525 3.30 6.16 -15.41
N ARG A 526 3.00 6.56 -14.16
CA ARG A 526 3.57 5.91 -12.98
C ARG A 526 3.21 4.43 -12.85
N ALA A 527 1.97 4.06 -13.10
CA ALA A 527 1.54 2.66 -13.03
C ALA A 527 2.30 1.76 -14.03
N THR A 528 2.38 2.18 -15.30
CA THR A 528 3.11 1.49 -16.35
C THR A 528 4.61 1.46 -16.07
N PHE A 529 5.17 2.53 -15.51
CA PHE A 529 6.57 2.59 -15.10
C PHE A 529 6.90 1.50 -14.07
N PHE A 530 6.13 1.39 -12.97
CA PHE A 530 6.40 0.37 -11.95
C PHE A 530 6.11 -1.05 -12.43
N ARG A 531 5.10 -1.24 -13.30
CA ARG A 531 4.91 -2.51 -14.01
C ARG A 531 6.15 -2.89 -14.82
N THR A 532 6.71 -1.94 -15.58
CA THR A 532 7.95 -2.11 -16.35
C THR A 532 9.14 -2.49 -15.46
N LEU A 533 9.32 -1.79 -14.33
CA LEU A 533 10.42 -2.12 -13.41
C LEU A 533 10.30 -3.54 -12.85
N ARG A 534 9.08 -3.97 -12.50
CA ARG A 534 8.85 -5.33 -11.99
C ARG A 534 9.15 -6.39 -13.05
N GLU A 535 8.66 -6.19 -14.28
CA GLU A 535 8.90 -7.10 -15.41
C GLU A 535 10.40 -7.22 -15.73
N ARG A 536 11.12 -6.10 -15.69
CA ARG A 536 12.57 -6.05 -15.90
C ARG A 536 13.39 -6.41 -14.66
N ARG A 537 12.75 -6.73 -13.53
CA ARG A 537 13.38 -7.03 -12.23
C ARG A 537 14.33 -5.93 -11.74
N LEU A 538 13.90 -4.68 -11.84
CA LEU A 538 14.63 -3.47 -11.40
C LEU A 538 14.08 -2.88 -10.09
N VAL A 539 13.16 -3.57 -9.44
CA VAL A 539 12.55 -3.17 -8.16
C VAL A 539 12.41 -4.39 -7.24
N TRP A 540 12.76 -4.22 -5.97
CA TRP A 540 12.56 -5.21 -4.92
C TRP A 540 11.40 -4.78 -4.03
N LEU A 541 10.33 -5.58 -3.99
CA LEU A 541 9.07 -5.25 -3.32
C LEU A 541 8.78 -6.16 -2.13
N LYS A 542 9.81 -6.46 -1.32
CA LYS A 542 9.64 -7.16 -0.04
C LYS A 542 10.32 -6.42 1.12
N ASP A 543 9.61 -6.31 2.24
CA ASP A 543 10.09 -5.68 3.46
C ASP A 543 11.14 -6.54 4.20
N PRO A 544 11.78 -6.03 5.27
CA PRO A 544 12.71 -6.80 6.09
C PRO A 544 12.17 -8.07 6.74
N ASP A 545 10.86 -8.23 6.84
CA ASP A 545 10.19 -9.44 7.34
C ASP A 545 9.81 -10.40 6.21
N ASN A 546 10.28 -10.14 4.98
CA ASN A 546 9.98 -10.88 3.75
C ASN A 546 8.49 -10.85 3.37
N ARG A 547 7.77 -9.80 3.76
CA ARG A 547 6.38 -9.58 3.34
C ARG A 547 6.35 -8.71 2.08
N PRO A 548 5.36 -8.91 1.19
CA PRO A 548 5.21 -8.03 0.04
C PRO A 548 4.91 -6.60 0.50
N ILE A 549 5.49 -5.64 -0.23
CA ILE A 549 5.16 -4.22 -0.20
C ILE A 549 4.78 -3.77 -1.62
N TYR A 550 4.31 -2.54 -1.74
CA TYR A 550 3.84 -2.00 -3.01
C TYR A 550 4.69 -0.79 -3.42
N PRO A 551 4.72 -0.44 -4.72
CA PRO A 551 5.43 0.76 -5.19
C PRO A 551 5.11 2.04 -4.41
N ALA A 552 3.86 2.22 -3.96
CA ALA A 552 3.45 3.35 -3.13
C ALA A 552 4.05 3.35 -1.69
N ASP A 553 4.66 2.24 -1.27
CA ASP A 553 5.33 2.07 0.02
C ASP A 553 6.84 2.28 -0.05
N LEU A 554 7.42 2.40 -1.26
CA LEU A 554 8.86 2.58 -1.40
C LEU A 554 9.31 3.91 -0.75
N PRO A 555 10.47 3.90 -0.06
CA PRO A 555 11.05 5.13 0.48
C PRO A 555 11.32 6.15 -0.63
N ARG A 556 11.23 7.44 -0.28
CA ARG A 556 11.45 8.54 -1.24
C ARG A 556 12.88 9.06 -1.27
N ALA A 557 13.72 8.64 -0.34
CA ALA A 557 15.11 9.08 -0.23
C ALA A 557 16.00 7.97 0.35
N LEU A 558 17.30 8.06 0.04
CA LEU A 558 18.36 7.23 0.61
C LEU A 558 18.71 7.71 2.03
N GLY A 559 19.37 6.87 2.82
CA GLY A 559 19.76 7.19 4.20
C GLY A 559 19.14 6.24 5.22
N LEU A 560 19.84 6.01 6.34
CA LEU A 560 19.37 5.15 7.42
C LEU A 560 18.15 5.72 8.14
N ALA A 561 18.02 7.04 8.16
CA ALA A 561 16.90 7.78 8.75
C ALA A 561 15.75 8.07 7.77
N ASN A 562 15.90 7.74 6.48
CA ASN A 562 15.02 8.19 5.40
C ASN A 562 14.07 7.09 4.87
N GLY A 563 13.75 6.10 5.71
CA GLY A 563 12.74 5.08 5.43
C GLY A 563 13.28 3.74 4.91
N LEU A 564 14.58 3.62 4.63
CA LEU A 564 15.18 2.32 4.31
C LEU A 564 15.28 1.43 5.57
N GLY A 565 14.52 0.35 5.56
CA GLY A 565 14.51 -0.67 6.62
C GLY A 565 15.84 -1.43 6.70
N ASN A 566 16.05 -2.11 7.84
CA ASN A 566 17.19 -3.02 8.02
C ASN A 566 16.76 -4.47 7.73
N ASP A 567 17.28 -5.04 6.66
CA ASP A 567 17.21 -6.49 6.41
C ASP A 567 18.49 -7.16 6.96
N PRO A 568 18.44 -7.86 8.11
CA PRO A 568 19.62 -8.53 8.67
C PRO A 568 20.10 -9.72 7.82
N TYR A 569 19.23 -10.34 7.03
CA TYR A 569 19.62 -11.41 6.11
C TYR A 569 20.35 -10.86 4.89
N ARG A 570 20.01 -9.64 4.44
CA ARG A 570 20.80 -8.94 3.42
C ARG A 570 22.23 -8.64 3.90
N SER A 571 22.41 -8.39 5.20
CA SER A 571 23.74 -8.28 5.82
C SER A 571 24.44 -9.64 5.92
N LEU A 572 23.74 -10.67 6.39
CA LEU A 572 24.28 -12.04 6.48
C LEU A 572 24.84 -12.48 5.12
N VAL A 573 24.07 -12.30 4.05
CA VAL A 573 24.50 -12.69 2.70
C VAL A 573 25.74 -11.90 2.25
N TYR A 574 25.84 -10.62 2.58
CA TYR A 574 27.04 -9.83 2.29
C TYR A 574 28.30 -10.45 2.92
N PHE A 575 28.18 -10.97 4.15
CA PHE A 575 29.28 -11.62 4.85
C PHE A 575 29.56 -13.05 4.39
N THR A 576 28.65 -13.71 3.69
CA THR A 576 28.89 -15.03 3.07
C THR A 576 29.52 -14.97 1.67
N ARG A 577 29.71 -13.76 1.12
CA ARG A 577 30.28 -13.59 -0.23
C ARG A 577 31.71 -14.10 -0.29
N ASP A 578 32.02 -14.81 -1.37
CA ASP A 578 33.27 -15.52 -1.64
C ASP A 578 33.60 -16.64 -0.63
N ILE A 579 32.63 -16.98 0.24
CA ILE A 579 32.72 -18.08 1.22
C ILE A 579 31.72 -19.18 0.88
N GLY A 580 30.45 -18.81 0.63
CA GLY A 580 29.38 -19.74 0.26
C GLY A 580 28.82 -19.53 -1.15
N TYR A 581 28.95 -18.32 -1.70
CA TYR A 581 28.59 -17.98 -3.08
C TYR A 581 29.54 -16.90 -3.62
N SER A 582 29.69 -16.81 -4.93
CA SER A 582 30.40 -15.73 -5.63
C SER A 582 29.44 -14.90 -6.47
N GLN A 583 29.77 -13.62 -6.68
CA GLN A 583 29.04 -12.78 -7.61
C GLN A 583 29.42 -13.16 -9.05
N LEU A 584 28.45 -13.63 -9.84
CA LEU A 584 28.65 -13.95 -11.25
C LEU A 584 28.79 -12.66 -12.08
N SER A 585 29.50 -12.74 -13.20
CA SER A 585 29.65 -11.61 -14.13
C SER A 585 28.32 -11.16 -14.75
N ASP A 586 27.38 -12.09 -14.89
CA ASP A 586 26.01 -11.92 -15.37
C ASP A 586 25.00 -12.16 -14.24
N ALA A 587 25.39 -11.85 -13.00
CA ALA A 587 24.54 -12.04 -11.83
C ALA A 587 23.16 -11.43 -12.04
N THR A 588 22.13 -12.17 -11.63
CA THR A 588 20.76 -11.63 -11.65
C THR A 588 20.66 -10.47 -10.64
N GLU A 589 19.93 -9.41 -11.02
CA GLU A 589 19.52 -8.36 -10.08
C GLU A 589 18.94 -8.95 -8.79
N PHE A 590 19.30 -8.36 -7.64
CA PHE A 590 18.88 -8.80 -6.31
C PHE A 590 19.35 -10.21 -5.87
N THR A 591 20.45 -10.74 -6.43
CA THR A 591 21.02 -12.05 -6.03
C THR A 591 21.10 -12.21 -4.51
N GLU A 592 21.57 -11.20 -3.79
CA GLU A 592 21.71 -11.29 -2.33
C GLU A 592 20.37 -11.35 -1.58
N PHE A 593 19.32 -10.74 -2.13
CA PHE A 593 17.99 -10.83 -1.54
C PHE A 593 17.36 -12.20 -1.77
N TYR A 594 17.59 -12.83 -2.93
CA TYR A 594 17.15 -14.21 -3.15
C TYR A 594 17.81 -15.19 -2.18
N TRP A 595 19.11 -15.04 -1.94
CA TRP A 595 19.79 -15.80 -0.89
C TRP A 595 19.25 -15.47 0.51
N GLY A 596 18.95 -14.20 0.77
CA GLY A 596 18.35 -13.76 2.04
C GLY A 596 16.99 -14.42 2.30
N ASP A 597 16.12 -14.48 1.29
CA ASP A 597 14.82 -15.16 1.36
C ASP A 597 14.96 -16.64 1.78
N TRP A 598 15.97 -17.31 1.23
CA TRP A 598 16.23 -18.72 1.53
C TRP A 598 16.87 -18.90 2.91
N LEU A 599 17.90 -18.11 3.24
CA LEU A 599 18.63 -18.22 4.51
C LEU A 599 17.76 -17.92 5.74
N ARG A 600 16.68 -17.14 5.58
CA ARG A 600 15.64 -16.94 6.62
C ARG A 600 15.03 -18.24 7.14
N LYS A 601 15.06 -19.30 6.34
CA LYS A 601 14.56 -20.63 6.70
C LYS A 601 15.64 -21.54 7.30
N VAL A 602 16.88 -21.10 7.29
CA VAL A 602 18.07 -21.91 7.65
C VAL A 602 18.70 -21.44 8.96
N VAL A 603 18.79 -20.12 9.14
CA VAL A 603 19.39 -19.48 10.31
C VAL A 603 18.39 -18.50 10.90
N ASP A 604 17.87 -18.76 12.10
CA ASP A 604 17.01 -17.79 12.77
C ASP A 604 17.85 -16.69 13.43
N LEU A 605 18.09 -15.60 12.69
CA LEU A 605 18.87 -14.46 13.18
C LEU A 605 18.24 -13.78 14.41
N LYS A 606 16.98 -14.02 14.76
CA LYS A 606 16.37 -13.48 15.99
C LYS A 606 16.96 -14.11 17.25
N THR A 607 17.57 -15.29 17.11
CA THR A 607 18.23 -16.03 18.20
C THR A 607 19.74 -15.80 18.25
N VAL A 608 20.30 -15.11 17.26
CA VAL A 608 21.74 -14.83 17.15
C VAL A 608 22.05 -13.51 17.83
N ASN A 609 23.06 -13.49 18.69
CA ASN A 609 23.59 -12.23 19.21
C ASN A 609 24.45 -11.56 18.14
N LEU A 610 23.82 -10.74 17.29
CA LEU A 610 24.55 -10.05 16.23
C LEU A 610 25.65 -9.13 16.77
N ASP A 611 25.50 -8.61 18.00
CA ASP A 611 26.47 -7.73 18.69
C ASP A 611 27.70 -8.43 19.24
N ASP A 612 27.75 -9.76 19.15
CA ASP A 612 28.93 -10.53 19.43
C ASP A 612 29.55 -11.06 18.13
N THR A 613 30.82 -10.69 17.89
CA THR A 613 31.56 -11.09 16.70
C THR A 613 31.59 -12.61 16.54
N THR A 614 31.77 -13.36 17.64
CA THR A 614 31.87 -14.82 17.61
C THR A 614 30.53 -15.44 17.22
N SER A 615 29.44 -15.01 17.86
CA SER A 615 28.07 -15.45 17.57
C SER A 615 27.68 -15.14 16.12
N TYR A 616 28.00 -13.94 15.63
CA TYR A 616 27.69 -13.57 14.24
C TYR A 616 28.53 -14.35 13.22
N LEU A 617 29.82 -14.57 13.47
CA LEU A 617 30.67 -15.42 12.62
C LEU A 617 30.16 -16.87 12.56
N ALA A 618 29.65 -17.41 13.67
CA ALA A 618 29.02 -18.74 13.68
C ALA A 618 27.78 -18.78 12.78
N ALA A 619 26.95 -17.72 12.79
CA ALA A 619 25.82 -17.60 11.89
C ALA A 619 26.25 -17.48 10.41
N VAL A 620 27.30 -16.72 10.11
CA VAL A 620 27.89 -16.62 8.76
C VAL A 620 28.39 -17.98 8.28
N ARG A 621 29.14 -18.70 9.12
CA ARG A 621 29.63 -20.05 8.79
C ARG A 621 28.48 -20.98 8.48
N LYS A 622 27.50 -21.08 9.37
CA LYS A 622 26.30 -21.92 9.18
C LYS A 622 25.58 -21.58 7.87
N ALA A 623 25.43 -20.30 7.56
CA ALA A 623 24.80 -19.84 6.33
C ALA A 623 25.59 -20.26 5.08
N ALA A 624 26.89 -20.02 5.06
CA ALA A 624 27.75 -20.37 3.93
C ALA A 624 27.89 -21.89 3.73
N GLU A 625 28.01 -22.67 4.80
CA GLU A 625 28.01 -24.13 4.74
C GLU A 625 26.69 -24.66 4.16
N ALA A 626 25.55 -24.08 4.57
CA ALA A 626 24.26 -24.45 4.03
C ALA A 626 24.11 -24.08 2.54
N MET A 627 24.65 -22.93 2.11
CA MET A 627 24.68 -22.54 0.70
C MET A 627 25.45 -23.56 -0.15
N VAL A 628 26.67 -23.92 0.24
CA VAL A 628 27.49 -24.87 -0.53
C VAL A 628 26.95 -26.30 -0.46
N ALA A 629 26.15 -26.64 0.56
CA ALA A 629 25.50 -27.95 0.64
C ALA A 629 24.33 -28.12 -0.36
N LEU A 630 23.80 -27.04 -0.94
CA LEU A 630 22.75 -27.13 -1.95
C LEU A 630 23.28 -27.78 -3.24
N ALA A 631 22.46 -28.65 -3.83
CA ALA A 631 22.67 -29.08 -5.20
C ALA A 631 22.58 -27.87 -6.15
N PRO A 632 23.36 -27.83 -7.26
CA PRO A 632 23.36 -26.71 -8.20
C PRO A 632 21.97 -26.30 -8.71
N ASP A 633 21.08 -27.26 -8.93
CA ASP A 633 19.71 -27.09 -9.43
C ASP A 633 18.67 -26.87 -8.32
N ALA A 634 19.07 -26.89 -7.05
CA ALA A 634 18.15 -26.71 -5.93
C ALA A 634 17.49 -25.31 -6.00
N PRO A 635 16.17 -25.22 -5.83
CA PRO A 635 15.46 -23.94 -5.84
C PRO A 635 15.80 -23.13 -4.58
N VAL A 636 16.10 -21.84 -4.77
CA VAL A 636 16.42 -20.90 -3.68
C VAL A 636 15.25 -19.94 -3.47
N SER A 637 15.02 -19.02 -4.41
CA SER A 637 13.90 -18.07 -4.36
C SER A 637 13.53 -17.58 -5.78
N ASN A 638 12.25 -17.25 -5.98
CA ASN A 638 11.71 -16.65 -7.21
C ASN A 638 12.11 -17.38 -8.51
N GLY A 639 12.09 -18.72 -8.48
CA GLY A 639 12.45 -19.56 -9.62
C GLY A 639 13.95 -19.62 -9.93
N LYS A 640 14.81 -19.08 -9.07
CA LYS A 640 16.27 -19.14 -9.20
C LYS A 640 16.84 -20.34 -8.47
N THR A 641 17.81 -20.99 -9.11
CA THR A 641 18.57 -22.11 -8.55
C THR A 641 19.84 -21.64 -7.84
N ALA A 642 20.43 -22.51 -7.02
CA ALA A 642 21.69 -22.22 -6.32
C ALA A 642 22.83 -21.84 -7.29
N ALA A 643 22.96 -22.55 -8.42
CA ALA A 643 23.96 -22.25 -9.44
C ALA A 643 23.76 -20.87 -10.10
N GLN A 644 22.51 -20.53 -10.43
CA GLN A 644 22.17 -19.21 -11.00
C GLN A 644 22.45 -18.05 -10.04
N LEU A 645 22.54 -18.33 -8.74
CA LEU A 645 22.88 -17.37 -7.70
C LEU A 645 24.33 -17.49 -7.23
N GLY A 646 25.17 -18.22 -7.98
CA GLY A 646 26.62 -18.27 -7.78
C GLY A 646 27.08 -19.12 -6.60
N ARG A 647 26.30 -20.12 -6.16
CA ARG A 647 26.72 -21.10 -5.12
C ARG A 647 28.11 -21.67 -5.44
N LEU A 648 29.00 -21.70 -4.45
CA LEU A 648 30.34 -22.27 -4.57
C LEU A 648 30.33 -23.79 -4.33
N ASP A 649 31.30 -24.50 -4.89
CA ASP A 649 31.44 -25.95 -4.74
C ASP A 649 31.81 -26.41 -3.32
N ALA A 650 32.53 -25.57 -2.59
CA ALA A 650 32.95 -25.85 -1.23
C ALA A 650 33.04 -24.55 -0.43
N PHE A 651 32.95 -24.68 0.90
CA PHE A 651 33.18 -23.58 1.82
C PHE A 651 34.62 -23.07 1.70
N VAL A 652 34.80 -21.76 1.54
CA VAL A 652 36.14 -21.16 1.38
C VAL A 652 36.70 -20.67 2.72
N GLU A 653 37.42 -21.54 3.41
CA GLU A 653 37.98 -21.29 4.75
C GLU A 653 38.95 -20.09 4.79
N SER A 654 39.70 -19.85 3.72
CA SER A 654 40.61 -18.70 3.63
C SER A 654 39.87 -17.35 3.63
N GLU A 655 38.73 -17.25 2.95
CA GLU A 655 37.93 -16.02 2.91
C GLU A 655 37.19 -15.81 4.23
N PHE A 656 36.72 -16.89 4.85
CA PHE A 656 36.14 -16.83 6.20
C PHE A 656 37.17 -16.35 7.24
N THR A 657 38.41 -16.85 7.15
CA THR A 657 39.50 -16.40 8.02
C THR A 657 39.82 -14.92 7.85
N LYS A 658 39.78 -14.38 6.62
CA LYS A 658 39.94 -12.94 6.38
C LYS A 658 38.78 -12.14 6.97
N LEU A 659 37.55 -12.64 6.83
CA LEU A 659 36.35 -12.01 7.37
C LEU A 659 36.39 -11.89 8.90
N SER A 660 37.01 -12.86 9.59
CA SER A 660 36.99 -12.96 11.05
C SER A 660 38.08 -12.14 11.76
N GLN A 661 39.02 -11.52 11.04
CA GLN A 661 40.16 -10.85 11.67
C GLN A 661 39.70 -9.68 12.55
N PRO A 662 40.15 -9.58 13.82
CA PRO A 662 39.69 -8.56 14.75
C PRO A 662 40.07 -7.14 14.29
N VAL A 663 39.35 -6.13 14.79
CA VAL A 663 39.61 -4.71 14.46
C VAL A 663 41.03 -4.23 14.79
N THR A 664 41.74 -4.95 15.66
CA THR A 664 43.14 -4.68 16.04
C THR A 664 44.17 -5.35 15.13
N ALA A 665 43.76 -6.22 14.20
CA ALA A 665 44.68 -6.86 13.27
C ALA A 665 45.26 -5.86 12.26
N SER A 666 46.39 -6.20 11.64
CA SER A 666 46.97 -5.39 10.55
C SER A 666 46.09 -5.35 9.29
N SER A 667 45.20 -6.33 9.13
CA SER A 667 44.19 -6.39 8.08
C SER A 667 42.87 -6.89 8.67
N PRO A 668 42.10 -6.02 9.34
CA PRO A 668 40.86 -6.43 9.98
C PRO A 668 39.79 -6.88 8.99
N GLY A 669 38.96 -7.81 9.44
CA GLY A 669 37.86 -8.37 8.68
C GLY A 669 36.64 -7.46 8.65
N LYS A 670 35.76 -7.68 7.67
CA LYS A 670 34.58 -6.82 7.45
C LYS A 670 33.58 -6.90 8.62
N LEU A 671 33.38 -8.10 9.17
CA LEU A 671 32.36 -8.33 10.20
C LEU A 671 32.74 -7.68 11.55
N PRO A 672 33.98 -7.84 12.08
CA PRO A 672 34.38 -7.15 13.31
C PRO A 672 34.24 -5.62 13.24
N TYR A 673 34.52 -5.00 12.09
CA TYR A 673 34.25 -3.58 11.88
C TYR A 673 32.76 -3.22 12.02
N ALA A 674 31.87 -4.02 11.44
CA ALA A 674 30.43 -3.78 11.52
C ALA A 674 29.91 -3.90 12.96
N VAL A 675 30.38 -4.91 13.69
CA VAL A 675 30.02 -5.14 15.09
C VAL A 675 30.54 -4.01 15.98
N ASP A 676 31.81 -3.64 15.87
CA ASP A 676 32.42 -2.55 16.64
C ASP A 676 31.70 -1.21 16.42
N TYR A 677 31.43 -0.86 15.16
CA TYR A 677 30.69 0.36 14.83
C TYR A 677 29.27 0.34 15.40
N ARG A 678 28.52 -0.76 15.23
CA ARG A 678 27.16 -0.89 15.74
C ARG A 678 27.10 -0.81 17.27
N LEU A 679 28.05 -1.40 17.98
CA LEU A 679 28.19 -1.26 19.43
C LEU A 679 28.49 0.18 19.84
N GLY A 680 29.28 0.89 19.03
CA GLY A 680 29.55 2.32 19.21
C GLY A 680 28.29 3.20 19.16
N LEU A 681 27.29 2.82 18.36
CA LEU A 681 26.01 3.56 18.26
C LEU A 681 25.09 3.41 19.49
N LYS A 682 25.38 2.45 20.38
CA LYS A 682 24.57 2.17 21.59
C LYS A 682 25.08 2.90 22.84
N LYS A 683 26.29 3.44 22.77
CA LYS A 683 26.93 4.21 23.84
C LYS A 683 26.49 5.66 23.73
#